data_AF-A0A1Y6G1T6-F1
#
_entry.id   AF-A0A1Y6G1T6-F1
#
_cell.length_a   1.000
_cell.length_b   1.000
_cell.length_c   1.000
_cell.angle_alpha   90.00
_cell.angle_beta   90.00
_cell.angle_gamma   90.00
#
_symmetry.space_group_name_H-M   'P 1'
#
loop_
_entity.id
_entity.type
_entity.pdbx_description
1 polymer ?
#
loop_
_entity_poly.entity_id
_entity_poly.type
_entity_poly.pdbx_seq_one_letter_code
_entity_poly.pdbx_strand_id
1 'polypeptide(L)'
;MTINDYESWCVQKELSEKTIEIISNIRENDPERRVRSGGKNVPGFYPSRKMGVTIQFESHTVELPFIYEKEMDENVLEYYDQPPSFYIEYKGKNRKFKHKYTPDFFVIKNNWIGWEECKTEEALLELQEKNPERYYKDENNVWRCPPGEKYAKEFGLSFRVRPATEINRTRFQNIQFLEDYLSDKKYRVPIKTKEAIITEIKKNPSIALHDLLMMESDFISADSVYYLIITREIFVDLDNYVISNYKKFPLYPDELTLKAFANIKSTNVESFVEIETLDFSNGSSLRWGTNVYEIINIDEENIWLMGDGGNVSKLKVDFLYELIEKGEIQGNNKRHISIEEQEIREIVKTISPEVMQETLEKLKVVEQFIKNPIYSDFNISDRTIRYWKQKYNEGEKKYNSGFLGLVPKKTTGNRLPKVSEQQKDEMEKAFVEHYENVKQKNISAAYKQFKINCKRKDIKPVTYKTFRKYLKLRPRHNQILARKGKKEAYKVEEFYWVLDYKKTPVHGVRPFEIVHIDHTQLEIELLCSETGENLGRPWITFVVDAFSRRVLAFYLTYDDPSYKSNMMVLRELVRRHKRMPSTIVVDGGKDFNSVYFDTLLAVTKVTKKERRKPRVGTVIERLFGTLHTTFIHNLLGNTQSTKIDVRTVTPSVNPKNNAVWTLELLNQAIYEFVYEIYDTTHHPTLHTTPRKKFVENLKFSGKRKQTFITDFEMFKMLTLPSTRNGYSTVQPGGYGIQINTIKYWDESFRDPKYIGKKVKVRFEPFDISVAYAFLDNYWVKLRSDYKDFLSGRTEKERKIASLELKQRNKLNGINKDVTTEDLVNFWESNDGKEATELQRKKDQASKAVINSINGESGIKEQNKSKDQKQVEVQRETAKPKTNDNFLNGILSNNIGGFGRFENG
;
A
#
# COMPACT_ATOMS: atom_id res chain seq x y z
N MET A 1 2.24 -22.80 -21.67
CA MET A 1 2.45 -23.62 -22.89
C MET A 1 1.16 -24.39 -23.17
N THR A 2 0.78 -24.72 -24.40
CA THR A 2 -0.36 -25.67 -24.59
C THR A 2 0.08 -27.10 -24.25
N ILE A 3 -0.85 -28.04 -24.07
CA ILE A 3 -0.52 -29.45 -23.75
C ILE A 3 0.30 -30.08 -24.88
N ASN A 4 -0.09 -29.86 -26.14
CA ASN A 4 0.64 -30.36 -27.31
C ASN A 4 2.03 -29.71 -27.47
N ASP A 5 2.14 -28.42 -27.13
CA ASP A 5 3.44 -27.74 -27.11
C ASP A 5 4.37 -28.30 -26.03
N TYR A 6 3.82 -28.81 -24.91
CA TYR A 6 4.60 -29.37 -23.81
C TYR A 6 5.19 -30.73 -24.13
N GLU A 7 4.43 -31.65 -24.71
CA GLU A 7 4.97 -32.96 -25.14
C GLU A 7 6.11 -32.78 -26.14
N SER A 8 5.91 -31.89 -27.13
CA SER A 8 6.94 -31.54 -28.12
C SER A 8 8.18 -30.91 -27.46
N TRP A 9 7.99 -30.05 -26.46
CA TRP A 9 9.06 -29.42 -25.71
C TRP A 9 9.84 -30.41 -24.85
N CYS A 10 9.17 -31.37 -24.20
CA CYS A 10 9.82 -32.44 -23.44
C CYS A 10 10.74 -33.30 -24.32
N VAL A 11 10.28 -33.65 -25.52
CA VAL A 11 11.08 -34.38 -26.53
C VAL A 11 12.30 -33.55 -26.94
N GLN A 12 12.10 -32.26 -27.25
CA GLN A 12 13.20 -31.36 -27.61
C GLN A 12 14.27 -31.21 -26.51
N LYS A 13 13.85 -31.30 -25.24
CA LYS A 13 14.73 -31.20 -24.08
C LYS A 13 15.31 -32.53 -23.61
N GLU A 14 15.00 -33.63 -24.31
CA GLU A 14 15.49 -34.98 -24.01
C GLU A 14 15.21 -35.38 -22.54
N LEU A 15 14.04 -35.00 -22.02
CA LEU A 15 13.69 -35.30 -20.62
C LEU A 15 13.36 -36.80 -20.45
N SER A 16 13.84 -37.39 -19.36
CA SER A 16 13.52 -38.79 -19.03
C SER A 16 12.03 -38.96 -18.69
N GLU A 17 11.48 -40.16 -18.92
CA GLU A 17 10.07 -40.46 -18.59
C GLU A 17 9.73 -40.14 -17.13
N LYS A 18 10.63 -40.48 -16.19
CA LYS A 18 10.49 -40.16 -14.76
C LYS A 18 10.46 -38.65 -14.49
N THR A 19 11.21 -37.86 -15.27
CA THR A 19 11.20 -36.40 -15.20
C THR A 19 9.89 -35.82 -15.74
N ILE A 20 9.38 -36.38 -16.84
CA ILE A 20 8.11 -35.96 -17.44
C ILE A 20 6.96 -36.24 -16.47
N GLU A 21 6.93 -37.42 -15.84
CA GLU A 21 5.89 -37.81 -14.89
C GLU A 21 5.82 -36.85 -13.68
N ILE A 22 6.95 -36.52 -13.06
CA ILE A 22 6.94 -35.59 -11.91
C ILE A 22 6.54 -34.17 -12.31
N ILE A 23 6.95 -33.70 -13.50
CA ILE A 23 6.54 -32.37 -13.98
C ILE A 23 5.05 -32.38 -14.30
N SER A 24 4.52 -33.36 -15.02
CA SER A 24 3.08 -33.47 -15.32
C SER A 24 2.25 -33.53 -14.04
N ASN A 25 2.69 -34.31 -13.05
CA ASN A 25 2.06 -34.36 -11.73
C ASN A 25 2.03 -32.97 -11.04
N ILE A 26 3.07 -32.14 -11.18
CA ILE A 26 3.07 -30.77 -10.65
C ILE A 26 2.12 -29.87 -11.45
N ARG A 27 2.07 -30.01 -12.77
CA ARG A 27 1.26 -29.17 -13.66
C ARG A 27 -0.24 -29.43 -13.51
N GLU A 28 -0.62 -30.67 -13.20
CA GLU A 28 -2.02 -31.12 -13.13
C GLU A 28 -2.66 -30.97 -11.75
N ASN A 29 -1.85 -30.87 -10.68
CA ASN A 29 -2.37 -30.78 -9.31
C ASN A 29 -2.49 -29.34 -8.81
N ASP A 30 -3.51 -29.13 -7.98
CA ASP A 30 -3.63 -27.92 -7.18
C ASP A 30 -2.47 -27.80 -6.17
N PRO A 31 -2.13 -26.57 -5.73
CA PRO A 31 -1.12 -26.35 -4.68
C PRO A 31 -1.36 -27.22 -3.44
N GLU A 32 -0.31 -27.88 -2.93
CA GLU A 32 -0.40 -28.88 -1.83
C GLU A 32 -1.12 -28.31 -0.61
N ARG A 33 -0.93 -27.02 -0.33
CA ARG A 33 -1.57 -26.33 0.78
C ARG A 33 -1.95 -24.92 0.41
N ARG A 34 -3.09 -24.48 0.94
CA ARG A 34 -3.45 -23.06 0.94
C ARG A 34 -2.51 -22.31 1.88
N VAL A 35 -1.88 -21.25 1.38
CA VAL A 35 -1.05 -20.37 2.19
C VAL A 35 -1.88 -19.81 3.34
N ARG A 36 -1.40 -20.00 4.56
CA ARG A 36 -2.03 -19.46 5.76
C ARG A 36 -1.20 -18.31 6.26
N SER A 37 -1.89 -17.34 6.80
CA SER A 37 -1.23 -16.19 7.36
C SER A 37 -0.40 -16.61 8.60
N GLY A 38 0.93 -16.36 8.55
CA GLY A 38 1.90 -16.61 9.62
C GLY A 38 2.20 -15.35 10.45
N GLY A 39 2.81 -15.47 11.64
CA GLY A 39 2.97 -14.34 12.58
C GLY A 39 3.85 -13.18 12.11
N LYS A 40 4.62 -13.36 11.03
CA LYS A 40 5.60 -12.38 10.52
C LYS A 40 5.29 -11.81 9.12
N ASN A 41 4.47 -12.47 8.29
CA ASN A 41 4.33 -12.13 6.86
C ASN A 41 2.88 -11.80 6.45
N VAL A 42 2.74 -11.07 5.33
CA VAL A 42 1.47 -10.72 4.67
C VAL A 42 1.32 -11.64 3.45
N PRO A 43 0.44 -12.65 3.51
CA PRO A 43 0.18 -13.50 2.37
C PRO A 43 -0.82 -12.85 1.41
N GLY A 44 -0.92 -13.41 0.21
CA GLY A 44 -1.88 -12.97 -0.78
C GLY A 44 -1.92 -13.87 -2.02
N PHE A 45 -2.65 -13.37 -3.00
CA PHE A 45 -2.95 -14.05 -4.25
C PHE A 45 -2.59 -13.11 -5.40
N TYR A 46 -1.67 -13.54 -6.27
CA TYR A 46 -1.23 -12.81 -7.44
C TYR A 46 -1.87 -13.41 -8.72
N PRO A 47 -2.67 -12.64 -9.49
CA PRO A 47 -3.30 -13.12 -10.71
C PRO A 47 -2.29 -13.18 -11.87
N SER A 48 -1.64 -14.34 -12.04
CA SER A 48 -0.57 -14.53 -13.02
C SER A 48 -1.07 -14.42 -14.45
N ARG A 49 -0.44 -13.55 -15.23
CA ARG A 49 -0.75 -13.40 -16.66
C ARG A 49 -0.06 -14.46 -17.49
N LYS A 50 1.17 -14.81 -17.11
CA LYS A 50 1.95 -15.88 -17.74
C LYS A 50 1.28 -17.25 -17.59
N MET A 51 0.80 -17.56 -16.39
CA MET A 51 0.19 -18.86 -16.09
C MET A 51 -1.32 -18.89 -16.37
N GLY A 52 -2.00 -17.74 -16.42
CA GLY A 52 -3.45 -17.68 -16.56
C GLY A 52 -4.23 -18.16 -15.33
N VAL A 53 -3.54 -18.34 -14.21
CA VAL A 53 -4.09 -18.80 -12.91
C VAL A 53 -3.63 -17.86 -11.79
N THR A 54 -4.16 -18.06 -10.58
CA THR A 54 -3.75 -17.26 -9.42
C THR A 54 -2.67 -18.00 -8.64
N ILE A 55 -1.56 -17.31 -8.35
CA ILE A 55 -0.39 -17.83 -7.65
C ILE A 55 -0.39 -17.31 -6.21
N GLN A 56 -0.24 -18.20 -5.23
CA GLN A 56 -0.17 -17.81 -3.82
C GLN A 56 1.24 -17.37 -3.42
N PHE A 57 1.31 -16.48 -2.43
CA PHE A 57 2.55 -16.13 -1.75
C PHE A 57 2.30 -15.96 -0.25
N GLU A 58 3.23 -16.42 0.59
CA GLU A 58 3.22 -16.18 2.04
C GLU A 58 3.84 -14.84 2.40
N SER A 59 4.80 -14.36 1.59
CA SER A 59 5.58 -13.16 1.86
C SER A 59 5.52 -12.13 0.73
N HIS A 60 4.78 -11.03 0.95
CA HIS A 60 4.76 -9.88 0.04
C HIS A 60 6.13 -9.19 -0.16
N THR A 61 7.11 -9.44 0.71
CA THR A 61 8.45 -8.84 0.64
C THR A 61 9.50 -9.79 0.10
N VAL A 62 9.20 -11.07 -0.09
CA VAL A 62 10.19 -12.06 -0.56
C VAL A 62 9.63 -12.80 -1.77
N GLU A 63 8.59 -13.60 -1.57
CA GLU A 63 7.99 -14.42 -2.63
C GLU A 63 7.32 -13.57 -3.71
N LEU A 64 6.55 -12.54 -3.34
CA LEU A 64 5.87 -11.68 -4.33
C LEU A 64 6.87 -11.02 -5.31
N PRO A 65 7.99 -10.41 -4.88
CA PRO A 65 9.03 -9.97 -5.80
C PRO A 65 9.54 -11.04 -6.77
N PHE A 66 9.75 -12.27 -6.30
CA PHE A 66 10.17 -13.37 -7.16
C PHE A 66 9.08 -13.86 -8.10
N ILE A 67 7.79 -13.67 -7.79
CA ILE A 67 6.69 -13.89 -8.73
C ILE A 67 6.76 -12.85 -9.86
N TYR A 68 6.94 -11.57 -9.53
CA TYR A 68 7.08 -10.51 -10.53
C TYR A 68 8.33 -10.70 -11.42
N GLU A 69 9.44 -11.19 -10.87
CA GLU A 69 10.63 -11.57 -11.67
C GLU A 69 10.26 -12.64 -12.70
N LYS A 70 9.55 -13.70 -12.28
CA LYS A 70 9.13 -14.81 -13.16
C LYS A 70 8.14 -14.38 -14.23
N GLU A 71 7.21 -13.49 -13.90
CA GLU A 71 6.27 -12.91 -14.86
C GLU A 71 6.96 -12.16 -15.99
N MET A 72 8.04 -11.45 -15.67
CA MET A 72 8.76 -10.61 -16.63
C MET A 72 9.90 -11.33 -17.36
N ASP A 73 10.42 -12.42 -16.81
CA ASP A 73 11.49 -13.19 -17.45
C ASP A 73 10.93 -14.01 -18.62
N GLU A 74 11.27 -13.64 -19.85
CA GLU A 74 10.85 -14.34 -21.08
C GLU A 74 11.36 -15.78 -21.15
N ASN A 75 12.42 -16.12 -20.41
CA ASN A 75 12.92 -17.49 -20.35
C ASN A 75 12.09 -18.38 -19.41
N VAL A 76 11.28 -17.80 -18.52
CA VAL A 76 10.34 -18.56 -17.70
C VAL A 76 9.13 -18.91 -18.55
N LEU A 77 8.92 -20.21 -18.75
CA LEU A 77 7.80 -20.76 -19.50
C LEU A 77 6.61 -20.95 -18.57
N GLU A 78 6.83 -21.61 -17.42
CA GLU A 78 5.81 -21.95 -16.44
C GLU A 78 6.38 -21.89 -15.02
N TYR A 79 5.54 -21.61 -14.03
CA TYR A 79 5.89 -21.70 -12.62
C TYR A 79 4.65 -21.94 -11.73
N TYR A 80 4.85 -22.69 -10.66
CA TYR A 80 3.79 -23.22 -9.79
C TYR A 80 4.12 -22.94 -8.33
N ASP A 81 3.16 -22.44 -7.55
CA ASP A 81 3.29 -22.24 -6.10
C ASP A 81 2.98 -23.52 -5.32
N GLN A 82 3.72 -23.70 -4.21
CA GLN A 82 3.53 -24.80 -3.25
C GLN A 82 3.36 -26.18 -3.93
N PRO A 83 4.35 -26.63 -4.74
CA PRO A 83 4.30 -27.93 -5.42
C PRO A 83 4.17 -29.09 -4.41
N PRO A 84 3.82 -30.31 -4.89
CA PRO A 84 3.69 -31.50 -4.05
C PRO A 84 4.87 -31.69 -3.11
N SER A 85 4.56 -31.97 -1.86
CA SER A 85 5.59 -32.07 -0.82
C SER A 85 6.38 -33.38 -0.91
N PHE A 86 7.66 -33.31 -0.57
CA PHE A 86 8.54 -34.48 -0.50
C PHE A 86 9.29 -34.53 0.83
N TYR A 87 9.91 -35.67 1.14
CA TYR A 87 10.68 -35.82 2.38
C TYR A 87 12.14 -35.44 2.15
N ILE A 88 12.66 -34.57 3.02
CA ILE A 88 14.09 -34.29 3.14
C ILE A 88 14.66 -34.96 4.38
N GLU A 89 15.88 -35.48 4.26
CA GLU A 89 16.61 -36.14 5.35
C GLU A 89 17.95 -35.43 5.59
N TYR A 90 18.22 -35.04 6.83
CA TYR A 90 19.46 -34.36 7.23
C TYR A 90 19.80 -34.62 8.71
N LYS A 91 21.07 -34.46 9.09
CA LYS A 91 21.51 -34.60 10.49
C LYS A 91 21.46 -33.24 11.18
N GLY A 92 20.75 -33.16 12.30
CA GLY A 92 20.88 -32.04 13.24
C GLY A 92 21.97 -32.31 14.27
N LYS A 93 22.15 -31.40 15.23
CA LYS A 93 23.23 -31.50 16.24
C LYS A 93 23.33 -32.88 16.94
N ASN A 94 22.19 -33.52 17.27
CA ASN A 94 22.17 -34.79 18.03
C ASN A 94 21.30 -35.92 17.42
N ARG A 95 20.59 -35.71 16.29
CA ARG A 95 19.71 -36.75 15.69
C ARG A 95 19.50 -36.53 14.19
N LYS A 96 19.20 -37.61 13.46
CA LYS A 96 18.70 -37.53 12.08
C LYS A 96 17.24 -37.06 12.08
N PHE A 97 16.89 -36.18 11.15
CA PHE A 97 15.55 -35.68 10.94
C PHE A 97 15.03 -36.13 9.57
N LYS A 98 13.78 -36.58 9.53
CA LYS A 98 13.00 -36.74 8.30
C LYS A 98 11.84 -35.76 8.34
N HIS A 99 11.79 -34.84 7.38
CA HIS A 99 10.86 -33.72 7.39
C HIS A 99 10.10 -33.66 6.06
N LYS A 100 8.76 -33.66 6.12
CA LYS A 100 7.93 -33.37 4.95
C LYS A 100 8.11 -31.89 4.60
N TYR A 101 8.53 -31.62 3.38
CA TYR A 101 9.03 -30.34 2.90
C TYR A 101 8.26 -29.92 1.65
N THR A 102 7.80 -28.67 1.66
CA THR A 102 7.08 -28.04 0.56
C THR A 102 7.90 -26.83 0.12
N PRO A 103 8.53 -26.86 -1.07
CA PRO A 103 9.18 -25.69 -1.63
C PRO A 103 8.18 -24.57 -1.92
N ASP A 104 8.66 -23.34 -2.07
CA ASP A 104 7.78 -22.21 -2.40
C ASP A 104 7.32 -22.25 -3.85
N PHE A 105 8.23 -22.57 -4.78
CA PHE A 105 7.91 -22.65 -6.21
C PHE A 105 8.54 -23.86 -6.90
N PHE A 106 7.91 -24.27 -8.01
CA PHE A 106 8.53 -25.04 -9.08
C PHE A 106 8.57 -24.17 -10.35
N VAL A 107 9.68 -24.13 -11.08
CA VAL A 107 9.85 -23.24 -12.24
C VAL A 107 10.41 -24.02 -13.42
N ILE A 108 9.82 -23.78 -14.59
CA ILE A 108 10.25 -24.31 -15.88
C ILE A 108 10.78 -23.14 -16.70
N LYS A 109 12.08 -23.12 -16.96
CA LYS A 109 12.76 -22.18 -17.86
C LYS A 109 13.33 -22.90 -19.08
N ASN A 110 13.65 -22.14 -20.12
CA ASN A 110 14.35 -22.65 -21.31
C ASN A 110 15.66 -23.40 -20.99
N ASN A 111 16.38 -22.97 -19.95
CA ASN A 111 17.69 -23.48 -19.58
C ASN A 111 17.78 -24.02 -18.14
N TRP A 112 16.66 -24.09 -17.41
CA TRP A 112 16.65 -24.51 -16.01
C TRP A 112 15.27 -25.01 -15.59
N ILE A 113 15.20 -26.17 -14.95
CA ILE A 113 13.95 -26.75 -14.45
C ILE A 113 14.18 -27.21 -13.01
N GLY A 114 13.33 -26.81 -12.08
CA GLY A 114 13.55 -27.18 -10.69
C GLY A 114 12.71 -26.45 -9.65
N TRP A 115 13.01 -26.74 -8.39
CA TRP A 115 12.37 -26.14 -7.23
C TRP A 115 13.13 -24.92 -6.72
N GLU A 116 12.39 -23.92 -6.25
CA GLU A 116 12.91 -22.73 -5.60
C GLU A 116 12.37 -22.59 -4.18
N GLU A 117 13.26 -22.34 -3.23
CA GLU A 117 12.92 -21.94 -1.87
C GLU A 117 13.30 -20.48 -1.64
N CYS A 118 12.34 -19.65 -1.24
CA CYS A 118 12.56 -18.23 -1.00
C CYS A 118 12.71 -17.97 0.50
N LYS A 119 13.81 -17.33 0.94
CA LYS A 119 14.01 -16.99 2.37
C LYS A 119 14.66 -15.63 2.58
N THR A 120 14.48 -15.06 3.77
CA THR A 120 15.28 -13.90 4.17
C THR A 120 16.68 -14.34 4.59
N GLU A 121 17.67 -13.47 4.44
CA GLU A 121 19.05 -13.76 4.86
C GLU A 121 19.10 -14.11 6.35
N GLU A 122 18.35 -13.39 7.19
CA GLU A 122 18.31 -13.63 8.64
C GLU A 122 17.74 -15.01 8.97
N ALA A 123 16.71 -15.45 8.23
CA ALA A 123 16.13 -16.77 8.43
C ALA A 123 17.08 -17.89 8.00
N LEU A 124 17.85 -17.68 6.92
CA LEU A 124 18.86 -18.63 6.46
C LEU A 124 20.02 -18.77 7.45
N LEU A 125 20.51 -17.64 7.99
CA LEU A 125 21.53 -17.63 9.05
C LEU A 125 21.05 -18.37 10.30
N GLU A 126 19.83 -18.09 10.78
CA GLU A 126 19.24 -18.83 11.92
C GLU A 126 19.10 -20.33 11.64
N LEU A 127 18.79 -20.72 10.40
CA LEU A 127 18.62 -22.11 10.01
C LEU A 127 19.96 -22.84 9.89
N GLN A 128 21.00 -22.18 9.39
CA GLN A 128 22.36 -22.72 9.33
C GLN A 128 22.91 -23.00 10.74
N GLU A 129 22.72 -22.08 11.69
CA GLU A 129 23.15 -22.29 13.09
C GLU A 129 22.44 -23.47 13.77
N LYS A 130 21.15 -23.67 13.44
CA LYS A 130 20.33 -24.75 14.00
C LYS A 130 20.58 -26.08 13.32
N ASN A 131 20.71 -26.09 11.99
CA ASN A 131 20.80 -27.27 11.14
C ASN A 131 21.74 -27.00 9.93
N PRO A 132 23.07 -27.07 10.10
CA PRO A 132 24.02 -26.71 9.06
C PRO A 132 23.98 -27.64 7.83
N GLU A 133 23.58 -28.90 7.99
CA GLU A 133 23.40 -29.82 6.85
C GLU A 133 22.13 -29.50 6.02
N ARG A 134 21.20 -28.71 6.57
CA ARG A 134 19.97 -28.34 5.87
C ARG A 134 20.17 -27.11 5.00
N TYR A 135 20.85 -26.10 5.53
CA TYR A 135 21.18 -24.86 4.82
C TYR A 135 22.59 -24.41 5.20
N TYR A 136 23.39 -24.09 4.19
CA TYR A 136 24.70 -23.47 4.38
C TYR A 136 25.03 -22.57 3.18
N LYS A 137 26.03 -21.72 3.36
CA LYS A 137 26.56 -20.84 2.32
C LYS A 137 27.86 -21.45 1.80
N ASP A 138 27.95 -21.67 0.49
CA ASP A 138 29.13 -22.26 -0.15
C ASP A 138 30.27 -21.25 -0.30
N GLU A 139 31.41 -21.71 -0.84
CA GLU A 139 32.62 -20.90 -1.06
C GLU A 139 32.38 -19.69 -1.99
N ASN A 140 31.36 -19.75 -2.85
CA ASN A 140 30.98 -18.68 -3.77
C ASN A 140 29.91 -17.74 -3.17
N ASN A 141 29.68 -17.81 -1.86
CA ASN A 141 28.63 -17.07 -1.16
C ASN A 141 27.20 -17.40 -1.61
N VAL A 142 26.96 -18.59 -2.19
CA VAL A 142 25.62 -19.03 -2.62
C VAL A 142 24.99 -19.91 -1.55
N TRP A 143 23.71 -19.67 -1.26
CA TRP A 143 22.95 -20.51 -0.33
C TRP A 143 22.58 -21.84 -0.97
N ARG A 144 22.88 -22.94 -0.26
CA ARG A 144 22.62 -24.32 -0.68
C ARG A 144 21.64 -25.02 0.24
N CYS A 145 20.91 -25.98 -0.31
CA CYS A 145 20.06 -26.90 0.43
C CYS A 145 20.37 -28.33 -0.03
N PRO A 146 21.44 -28.96 0.51
CA PRO A 146 21.87 -30.30 0.10
C PRO A 146 20.76 -31.35 0.04
N PRO A 147 19.84 -31.45 1.02
CA PRO A 147 18.84 -32.50 0.95
C PRO A 147 17.76 -32.20 -0.10
N GLY A 148 17.50 -30.93 -0.42
CA GLY A 148 16.62 -30.55 -1.54
C GLY A 148 17.28 -30.79 -2.90
N GLU A 149 18.55 -30.46 -3.03
CA GLU A 149 19.37 -30.72 -4.23
C GLU A 149 19.50 -32.22 -4.51
N LYS A 150 19.69 -33.03 -3.46
CA LYS A 150 19.71 -34.49 -3.57
C LYS A 150 18.39 -35.02 -4.16
N TYR A 151 17.25 -34.58 -3.63
CA TYR A 151 15.94 -34.96 -4.13
C TYR A 151 15.77 -34.57 -5.60
N ALA A 152 16.10 -33.33 -5.97
CA ALA A 152 15.94 -32.86 -7.35
C ALA A 152 16.81 -33.65 -8.34
N LYS A 153 18.03 -34.01 -7.95
CA LYS A 153 18.97 -34.78 -8.76
C LYS A 153 18.45 -36.18 -9.11
N GLU A 154 17.60 -36.79 -8.27
CA GLU A 154 16.97 -38.10 -8.55
C GLU A 154 16.02 -38.10 -9.76
N PHE A 155 15.65 -36.91 -10.24
CA PHE A 155 14.81 -36.67 -11.41
C PHE A 155 15.54 -35.92 -12.53
N GLY A 156 16.86 -35.71 -12.40
CA GLY A 156 17.62 -34.87 -13.33
C GLY A 156 17.25 -33.38 -13.27
N LEU A 157 16.64 -32.92 -12.18
CA LEU A 157 16.16 -31.56 -11.98
C LEU A 157 17.03 -30.79 -10.99
N SER A 158 16.82 -29.48 -10.92
CA SER A 158 17.58 -28.59 -10.03
C SER A 158 16.81 -28.18 -8.77
N PHE A 159 17.54 -27.78 -7.73
CA PHE A 159 17.00 -27.11 -6.55
C PHE A 159 17.84 -25.87 -6.26
N ARG A 160 17.20 -24.74 -5.92
CA ARG A 160 17.94 -23.54 -5.49
C ARG A 160 17.25 -22.81 -4.36
N VAL A 161 18.06 -22.17 -3.52
CA VAL A 161 17.61 -21.24 -2.49
C VAL A 161 17.76 -19.82 -3.04
N ARG A 162 16.68 -19.04 -2.99
CA ARG A 162 16.60 -17.65 -3.45
C ARG A 162 16.54 -16.72 -2.21
N PRO A 163 17.67 -16.19 -1.73
CA PRO A 163 17.68 -15.25 -0.61
C PRO A 163 17.09 -13.89 -1.02
N ALA A 164 16.44 -13.22 -0.07
CA ALA A 164 15.81 -11.91 -0.29
C ALA A 164 16.80 -10.79 -0.69
N THR A 165 18.10 -11.03 -0.56
CA THR A 165 19.21 -10.15 -0.96
C THR A 165 19.39 -10.10 -2.48
N GLU A 166 18.93 -11.11 -3.23
CA GLU A 166 18.91 -11.09 -4.70
C GLU A 166 17.86 -10.14 -5.29
N ILE A 167 16.89 -9.69 -4.48
CA ILE A 167 15.77 -8.89 -4.95
C ILE A 167 16.22 -7.45 -5.19
N ASN A 168 16.27 -7.03 -6.46
CA ASN A 168 16.34 -5.61 -6.78
C ASN A 168 14.98 -4.94 -6.46
N ARG A 169 14.95 -4.19 -5.36
CA ARG A 169 13.73 -3.51 -4.86
C ARG A 169 13.27 -2.38 -5.77
N THR A 170 14.20 -1.64 -6.37
CA THR A 170 13.89 -0.55 -7.29
C THR A 170 13.21 -1.10 -8.53
N ARG A 171 13.80 -2.14 -9.14
CA ARG A 171 13.23 -2.83 -10.29
C ARG A 171 11.85 -3.38 -9.98
N PHE A 172 11.70 -4.05 -8.85
CA PHE A 172 10.40 -4.57 -8.40
C PHE A 172 9.34 -3.48 -8.33
N GLN A 173 9.61 -2.36 -7.64
CA GLN A 173 8.67 -1.23 -7.55
C GLN A 173 8.33 -0.63 -8.92
N ASN A 174 9.32 -0.51 -9.80
CA ASN A 174 9.12 0.01 -11.15
C ASN A 174 8.27 -0.91 -12.03
N ILE A 175 8.48 -2.24 -11.92
CA ILE A 175 7.65 -3.22 -12.62
C ILE A 175 6.20 -3.14 -12.11
N GLN A 176 5.99 -3.05 -10.80
CA GLN A 176 4.64 -2.86 -10.24
C GLN A 176 3.98 -1.57 -10.75
N PHE A 177 4.76 -0.49 -10.89
CA PHE A 177 4.26 0.76 -11.45
C PHE A 177 3.80 0.61 -12.91
N LEU A 178 4.55 -0.16 -13.70
CA LEU A 178 4.37 -0.36 -15.15
C LEU A 178 3.42 -1.52 -15.51
N GLU A 179 3.06 -2.37 -14.56
CA GLU A 179 2.27 -3.60 -14.75
C GLU A 179 0.98 -3.41 -15.56
N ASP A 180 0.26 -2.31 -15.33
CA ASP A 180 -1.00 -2.01 -16.02
C ASP A 180 -0.80 -1.81 -17.54
N TYR A 181 0.35 -1.30 -17.96
CA TYR A 181 0.69 -1.06 -19.38
C TYR A 181 1.27 -2.31 -20.05
N LEU A 182 1.86 -3.24 -19.28
CA LEU A 182 2.31 -4.54 -19.79
C LEU A 182 1.15 -5.44 -20.25
N SER A 183 -0.09 -5.10 -19.85
CA SER A 183 -1.31 -5.84 -20.22
C SER A 183 -1.69 -5.67 -21.68
N ASP A 184 -1.37 -4.51 -22.26
CA ASP A 184 -1.76 -4.12 -23.61
C ASP A 184 -0.51 -3.90 -24.47
N LYS A 185 0.24 -4.99 -24.69
CA LYS A 185 1.44 -4.96 -25.55
C LYS A 185 1.12 -4.62 -27.02
N LYS A 186 -0.16 -4.64 -27.42
CA LYS A 186 -0.61 -4.34 -28.77
C LYS A 186 -0.85 -2.85 -28.99
N TYR A 187 -1.07 -2.08 -27.92
CA TYR A 187 -1.17 -0.64 -28.01
C TYR A 187 0.08 -0.04 -28.64
N ARG A 188 -0.13 0.91 -29.55
CA ARG A 188 0.93 1.70 -30.18
C ARG A 188 0.61 3.16 -29.96
N VAL A 189 1.61 3.88 -29.45
CA VAL A 189 1.52 5.32 -29.27
C VAL A 189 1.39 5.97 -30.64
N PRO A 190 0.45 6.91 -30.86
CA PRO A 190 0.29 7.61 -32.13
C PRO A 190 1.62 8.21 -32.60
N ILE A 191 1.92 8.09 -33.90
CA ILE A 191 3.22 8.47 -34.49
C ILE A 191 3.59 9.92 -34.12
N LYS A 192 2.67 10.88 -34.28
CA LYS A 192 2.89 12.28 -33.92
C LYS A 192 3.27 12.48 -32.45
N THR A 193 2.62 11.76 -31.54
CA THR A 193 2.92 11.80 -30.10
C THR A 193 4.29 11.20 -29.80
N LYS A 194 4.60 10.06 -30.41
CA LYS A 194 5.89 9.40 -30.29
C LYS A 194 7.03 10.32 -30.77
N GLU A 195 6.89 10.90 -31.96
CA GLU A 195 7.87 11.81 -32.55
C GLU A 195 8.11 13.03 -31.67
N ALA A 196 7.05 13.64 -31.11
CA ALA A 196 7.18 14.77 -30.21
C ALA A 196 7.99 14.40 -28.94
N ILE A 197 7.68 13.28 -28.30
CA ILE A 197 8.37 12.82 -27.08
C ILE A 197 9.84 12.49 -27.37
N ILE A 198 10.11 11.71 -28.43
CA ILE A 198 11.48 11.29 -28.77
C ILE A 198 12.33 12.49 -29.18
N THR A 199 11.76 13.44 -29.94
CA THR A 199 12.46 14.67 -30.35
C THR A 199 12.94 15.46 -29.13
N GLU A 200 12.09 15.57 -28.10
CA GLU A 200 12.46 16.32 -26.90
C GLU A 200 13.53 15.60 -26.06
N ILE A 201 13.42 14.28 -25.91
CA ILE A 201 14.44 13.48 -25.23
C ILE A 201 15.78 13.50 -25.98
N LYS A 202 15.76 13.59 -27.32
CA LYS A 202 16.97 13.74 -28.14
C LYS A 202 17.63 15.11 -27.97
N LYS A 203 16.85 16.19 -27.82
CA LYS A 203 17.39 17.54 -27.54
C LYS A 203 18.03 17.61 -26.17
N ASN A 204 17.42 16.97 -25.17
CA ASN A 204 17.86 16.97 -23.79
C ASN A 204 18.05 15.53 -23.27
N PRO A 205 19.12 14.82 -23.67
CA PRO A 205 19.39 13.47 -23.15
C PRO A 205 19.48 13.49 -21.62
N SER A 206 18.86 12.53 -20.95
CA SER A 206 18.72 12.49 -19.48
C SER A 206 17.72 13.49 -18.88
N ILE A 207 16.82 14.09 -19.68
CA ILE A 207 15.69 14.88 -19.17
C ILE A 207 14.91 14.09 -18.11
N ALA A 208 14.56 14.74 -17.00
CA ALA A 208 13.77 14.10 -15.96
C ALA A 208 12.32 13.92 -16.42
N LEU A 209 11.70 12.80 -16.03
CA LEU A 209 10.30 12.51 -16.33
C LEU A 209 9.35 13.61 -15.85
N HIS A 210 9.65 14.27 -14.74
CA HIS A 210 8.90 15.43 -14.27
C HIS A 210 8.93 16.57 -15.29
N ASP A 211 10.11 16.95 -15.78
CA ASP A 211 10.29 18.11 -16.66
C ASP A 211 9.62 17.86 -18.01
N LEU A 212 9.76 16.65 -18.56
CA LEU A 212 9.07 16.25 -19.79
C LEU A 212 7.53 16.34 -19.64
N LEU A 213 6.98 15.87 -18.52
CA LEU A 213 5.53 15.85 -18.29
C LEU A 213 4.94 17.22 -17.89
N MET A 214 5.79 18.18 -17.51
CA MET A 214 5.37 19.54 -17.21
C MET A 214 5.43 20.47 -18.42
N MET A 215 5.94 20.00 -19.56
CA MET A 215 5.89 20.77 -20.80
C MET A 215 4.45 20.95 -21.27
N GLU A 216 4.10 22.18 -21.65
CA GLU A 216 2.80 22.49 -22.22
C GLU A 216 2.70 21.91 -23.64
N SER A 217 2.21 20.67 -23.75
CA SER A 217 2.02 19.99 -25.02
C SER A 217 0.82 19.05 -24.97
N ASP A 218 -0.07 19.18 -25.95
CA ASP A 218 -1.21 18.26 -26.11
C ASP A 218 -0.78 16.84 -26.51
N PHE A 219 0.45 16.69 -27.00
CA PHE A 219 0.97 15.41 -27.46
C PHE A 219 1.63 14.61 -26.34
N ILE A 220 2.16 15.25 -25.29
CA ILE A 220 2.93 14.58 -24.24
C ILE A 220 1.98 14.16 -23.11
N SER A 221 1.96 12.87 -22.82
CA SER A 221 1.20 12.33 -21.67
C SER A 221 1.99 11.23 -20.97
N ALA A 222 1.77 11.10 -19.67
CA ALA A 222 2.39 10.04 -18.87
C ALA A 222 2.09 8.64 -19.41
N ASP A 223 0.84 8.39 -19.82
CA ASP A 223 0.44 7.11 -20.42
C ASP A 223 1.28 6.80 -21.67
N SER A 224 1.47 7.77 -22.56
CA SER A 224 2.29 7.62 -23.77
C SER A 224 3.74 7.30 -23.42
N VAL A 225 4.35 8.03 -22.48
CA VAL A 225 5.75 7.82 -22.06
C VAL A 225 5.95 6.41 -21.49
N TYR A 226 5.04 5.93 -20.63
CA TYR A 226 5.15 4.59 -20.06
C TYR A 226 4.98 3.47 -21.10
N TYR A 227 4.11 3.65 -22.10
CA TYR A 227 4.05 2.73 -23.23
C TYR A 227 5.35 2.71 -24.04
N LEU A 228 5.98 3.87 -24.28
CA LEU A 228 7.26 3.96 -24.99
C LEU A 228 8.40 3.28 -24.20
N ILE A 229 8.40 3.38 -22.87
CA ILE A 229 9.35 2.64 -22.01
C ILE A 229 9.16 1.12 -22.16
N ILE A 230 7.92 0.65 -22.11
CA ILE A 230 7.62 -0.80 -22.20
C ILE A 230 7.90 -1.38 -23.58
N THR A 231 7.62 -0.61 -24.63
CA THR A 231 7.91 -0.99 -26.01
C THR A 231 9.39 -0.83 -26.37
N ARG A 232 10.22 -0.35 -25.42
CA ARG A 232 11.66 -0.07 -25.58
C ARG A 232 11.95 0.93 -26.71
N GLU A 233 11.04 1.86 -26.93
CA GLU A 233 11.24 2.99 -27.83
C GLU A 233 11.89 4.18 -27.12
N ILE A 234 11.85 4.18 -25.78
CA ILE A 234 12.61 5.05 -24.88
C ILE A 234 13.29 4.16 -23.85
N PHE A 235 14.49 4.55 -23.44
CA PHE A 235 15.34 3.77 -22.55
C PHE A 235 15.48 4.44 -21.19
N VAL A 236 15.48 3.62 -20.15
CA VAL A 236 15.55 4.05 -18.74
C VAL A 236 16.27 2.99 -17.92
N ASP A 237 16.89 3.40 -16.82
CA ASP A 237 17.49 2.49 -15.85
C ASP A 237 16.49 2.15 -14.74
N LEU A 238 15.78 1.04 -14.93
CA LEU A 238 14.78 0.53 -13.99
C LEU A 238 15.38 -0.08 -12.72
N ASP A 239 16.69 -0.33 -12.69
CA ASP A 239 17.36 -1.02 -11.60
C ASP A 239 17.91 -0.03 -10.55
N ASN A 240 18.25 1.19 -10.97
CA ASN A 240 18.83 2.21 -10.08
C ASN A 240 17.93 3.42 -9.82
N TYR A 241 16.97 3.74 -10.69
CA TYR A 241 16.08 4.89 -10.52
C TYR A 241 14.63 4.46 -10.29
N VAL A 242 13.99 5.01 -9.25
CA VAL A 242 12.58 4.75 -8.96
C VAL A 242 11.69 5.70 -9.78
N ILE A 243 10.79 5.17 -10.59
CA ILE A 243 9.89 5.95 -11.48
C ILE A 243 9.07 6.98 -10.72
N SER A 244 8.56 6.61 -9.54
CA SER A 244 7.73 7.49 -8.71
C SER A 244 8.47 8.73 -8.19
N ASN A 245 9.80 8.75 -8.28
CA ASN A 245 10.60 9.94 -8.09
C ASN A 245 10.79 10.66 -9.43
N TYR A 246 9.70 11.22 -9.96
CA TYR A 246 9.63 11.80 -11.30
C TYR A 246 10.75 12.83 -11.58
N LYS A 247 11.17 13.59 -10.57
CA LYS A 247 12.24 14.61 -10.68
C LYS A 247 13.65 14.03 -10.81
N LYS A 248 13.85 12.78 -10.42
CA LYS A 248 15.13 12.07 -10.47
C LYS A 248 15.10 10.88 -11.41
N PHE A 249 14.08 10.75 -12.26
CA PHE A 249 13.94 9.62 -13.18
C PHE A 249 14.32 10.06 -14.60
N PRO A 250 15.56 9.81 -15.05
CA PRO A 250 16.05 10.27 -16.35
C PRO A 250 15.52 9.40 -17.50
N LEU A 251 15.28 10.04 -18.65
CA LEU A 251 14.85 9.39 -19.88
C LEU A 251 15.95 9.49 -20.94
N TYR A 252 16.13 8.42 -21.72
CA TYR A 252 17.16 8.32 -22.76
C TYR A 252 16.55 7.91 -24.10
N PRO A 253 17.04 8.47 -25.23
CA PRO A 253 16.46 8.20 -26.55
C PRO A 253 16.82 6.81 -27.09
N ASP A 254 17.96 6.24 -26.66
CA ASP A 254 18.48 4.96 -27.12
C ASP A 254 19.34 4.27 -26.04
N GLU A 255 19.61 2.98 -26.23
CA GLU A 255 20.37 2.14 -25.30
C GLU A 255 21.85 2.55 -25.19
N LEU A 256 22.46 3.04 -26.28
CA LEU A 256 23.86 3.45 -26.27
C LEU A 256 24.04 4.69 -25.40
N THR A 257 23.14 5.67 -25.53
CA THR A 257 23.10 6.86 -24.68
C THR A 257 22.93 6.47 -23.21
N LEU A 258 21.99 5.57 -22.88
CA LEU A 258 21.82 5.08 -21.51
C LEU A 258 23.11 4.45 -20.97
N LYS A 259 23.75 3.57 -21.75
CA LYS A 259 25.02 2.93 -21.37
C LYS A 259 26.15 3.93 -21.18
N ALA A 260 26.25 4.94 -22.04
CA ALA A 260 27.25 6.01 -21.91
C ALA A 260 27.09 6.76 -20.57
N PHE A 261 25.87 7.17 -20.21
CA PHE A 261 25.59 7.84 -18.93
C PHE A 261 25.76 6.92 -17.72
N ALA A 262 25.41 5.63 -17.83
CA ALA A 262 25.65 4.65 -16.78
C ALA A 262 27.16 4.43 -16.56
N ASN A 263 27.92 4.34 -17.65
CA ASN A 263 29.38 4.23 -17.60
C ASN A 263 29.98 5.45 -16.93
N ILE A 264 29.65 6.67 -17.36
CA ILE A 264 30.10 7.94 -16.73
C ILE A 264 29.84 7.92 -15.21
N LYS A 265 28.66 7.47 -14.79
CA LYS A 265 28.31 7.37 -13.35
C LYS A 265 29.06 6.26 -12.62
N SER A 266 29.31 5.12 -13.27
CA SER A 266 30.06 3.99 -12.70
C SER A 266 31.58 4.24 -12.66
N THR A 267 32.09 5.09 -13.56
CA THR A 267 33.47 5.60 -13.55
C THR A 267 33.68 6.71 -12.53
N ASN A 268 32.68 7.04 -11.70
CA ASN A 268 32.94 7.69 -10.41
C ASN A 268 33.61 6.70 -9.42
N VAL A 269 34.75 6.14 -9.82
CA VAL A 269 35.95 6.29 -8.99
C VAL A 269 36.14 7.79 -8.89
N GLU A 270 36.05 8.36 -7.68
CA GLU A 270 36.39 9.74 -7.34
C GLU A 270 36.62 10.62 -8.58
N SER A 271 35.55 11.21 -9.12
CA SER A 271 35.68 12.15 -10.22
C SER A 271 36.41 13.37 -9.68
N PHE A 272 37.74 13.33 -9.74
CA PHE A 272 38.61 14.47 -9.68
C PHE A 272 38.24 15.33 -10.88
N VAL A 273 37.57 16.46 -10.62
CA VAL A 273 37.52 17.52 -11.62
C VAL A 273 38.90 18.18 -11.54
N GLU A 274 39.78 17.87 -12.48
CA GLU A 274 40.93 18.74 -12.76
C GLU A 274 40.37 20.05 -13.32
N ILE A 275 40.27 21.07 -12.46
CA ILE A 275 40.05 22.44 -12.93
C ILE A 275 41.44 23.02 -13.16
N GLU A 276 41.81 23.24 -14.41
CA GLU A 276 42.96 24.09 -14.73
C GLU A 276 42.61 25.52 -14.33
N THR A 277 43.20 25.99 -13.24
CA THR A 277 43.10 27.40 -12.84
C THR A 277 44.35 28.13 -13.30
N LEU A 278 44.18 29.24 -14.02
CA LEU A 278 45.25 30.18 -14.31
C LEU A 278 45.52 31.03 -13.05
N ASP A 279 46.74 30.98 -12.54
CA ASP A 279 47.22 31.86 -11.48
C ASP A 279 47.93 33.06 -12.14
N PHE A 280 47.39 34.26 -11.95
CA PHE A 280 47.94 35.51 -12.51
C PHE A 280 48.89 36.24 -11.56
N SER A 281 49.34 35.58 -10.48
CA SER A 281 50.35 36.16 -9.59
C SER A 281 51.73 36.24 -10.26
N ASN A 282 52.51 37.27 -9.91
CA ASN A 282 53.90 37.39 -10.38
C ASN A 282 54.71 36.15 -9.99
N GLY A 283 55.40 35.56 -10.96
CA GLY A 283 56.14 34.30 -10.84
C GLY A 283 55.34 33.05 -11.24
N SER A 284 54.04 33.18 -11.54
CA SER A 284 53.24 32.06 -12.06
C SER A 284 53.51 31.83 -13.55
N SER A 285 53.46 30.56 -13.97
CA SER A 285 53.68 30.18 -15.37
C SER A 285 52.37 29.85 -16.08
N LEU A 286 52.20 30.37 -17.30
CA LEU A 286 51.11 30.06 -18.20
C LEU A 286 51.65 29.44 -19.49
N ARG A 287 50.84 28.63 -20.16
CA ARG A 287 51.19 28.05 -21.46
C ARG A 287 50.41 28.77 -22.55
N TRP A 288 51.10 29.28 -23.57
CA TRP A 288 50.48 29.88 -24.76
C TRP A 288 51.04 29.17 -26.00
N GLY A 289 50.20 28.38 -26.66
CA GLY A 289 50.65 27.44 -27.70
C GLY A 289 51.59 26.36 -27.14
N THR A 290 52.78 26.19 -27.73
CA THR A 290 53.78 25.21 -27.26
C THR A 290 54.72 25.76 -26.19
N ASN A 291 54.76 27.07 -26.00
CA ASN A 291 55.76 27.74 -25.18
C ASN A 291 55.23 28.04 -23.78
N VAL A 292 56.11 27.97 -22.78
CA VAL A 292 55.81 28.33 -21.40
C VAL A 292 56.27 29.77 -21.18
N TYR A 293 55.41 30.56 -20.55
CA TYR A 293 55.68 31.95 -20.21
C TYR A 293 55.54 32.16 -18.71
N GLU A 294 56.47 32.88 -18.10
CA GLU A 294 56.39 33.33 -16.71
C GLU A 294 55.82 34.74 -16.64
N ILE A 295 54.86 34.97 -15.74
CA ILE A 295 54.27 36.29 -15.51
C ILE A 295 55.24 37.10 -14.64
N ILE A 296 55.88 38.11 -15.23
CA ILE A 296 56.80 38.99 -14.49
C ILE A 296 56.02 40.07 -13.74
N ASN A 297 55.00 40.63 -14.39
CA ASN A 297 54.19 41.71 -13.84
C ASN A 297 52.79 41.75 -14.46
N ILE A 298 51.82 42.25 -13.71
CA ILE A 298 50.46 42.53 -14.16
C ILE A 298 49.97 43.85 -13.57
N ASP A 299 49.40 44.71 -14.41
CA ASP A 299 48.66 45.90 -14.00
C ASP A 299 47.21 45.86 -14.55
N GLU A 300 46.44 46.92 -14.35
CA GLU A 300 45.02 46.98 -14.75
C GLU A 300 44.81 46.87 -16.27
N GLU A 301 45.80 47.21 -17.09
CA GLU A 301 45.68 47.22 -18.55
C GLU A 301 46.57 46.19 -19.26
N ASN A 302 47.66 45.76 -18.64
CA ASN A 302 48.75 45.03 -19.27
C ASN A 302 49.33 43.90 -18.41
N ILE A 303 49.77 42.84 -19.08
CA ILE A 303 50.53 41.72 -18.52
C ILE A 303 51.88 41.60 -19.25
N TRP A 304 52.95 41.33 -18.49
CA TRP A 304 54.29 41.10 -19.02
C TRP A 304 54.70 39.65 -18.82
N LEU A 305 55.00 38.98 -19.93
CA LEU A 305 55.32 37.56 -20.00
C LEU A 305 56.76 37.33 -20.45
N MET A 306 57.51 36.48 -19.74
CA MET A 306 58.87 36.06 -20.13
C MET A 306 58.84 34.67 -20.75
N GLY A 307 59.28 34.52 -21.99
CA GLY A 307 59.46 33.20 -22.61
C GLY A 307 60.84 32.60 -22.32
N ASP A 308 61.02 31.31 -22.62
CA ASP A 308 62.24 30.51 -22.36
C ASP A 308 63.56 31.08 -22.92
N GLY A 309 63.50 32.10 -23.79
CA GLY A 309 64.66 32.83 -24.33
C GLY A 309 65.00 34.15 -23.63
N GLY A 310 64.34 34.51 -22.52
CA GLY A 310 64.56 35.77 -21.79
C GLY A 310 63.92 37.01 -22.42
N ASN A 311 63.15 36.86 -23.50
CA ASN A 311 62.42 37.95 -24.13
C ASN A 311 61.12 38.24 -23.36
N VAL A 312 60.90 39.51 -23.04
CA VAL A 312 59.69 39.99 -22.37
C VAL A 312 58.69 40.49 -23.40
N SER A 313 57.50 39.87 -23.41
CA SER A 313 56.38 40.25 -24.26
C SER A 313 55.32 40.95 -23.43
N LYS A 314 54.82 42.10 -23.90
CA LYS A 314 53.74 42.87 -23.27
C LYS A 314 52.43 42.60 -24.01
N LEU A 315 51.38 42.21 -23.27
CA LEU A 315 50.04 41.97 -23.79
C LEU A 315 49.03 42.82 -23.03
N LYS A 316 47.92 43.18 -23.69
CA LYS A 316 46.77 43.77 -22.99
C LYS A 316 45.99 42.69 -22.26
N VAL A 317 45.50 43.02 -21.07
CA VAL A 317 44.68 42.12 -20.24
C VAL A 317 43.39 41.71 -20.98
N ASP A 318 42.75 42.61 -21.71
CA ASP A 318 41.55 42.28 -22.51
C ASP A 318 41.84 41.22 -23.59
N PHE A 319 43.01 41.32 -24.24
CA PHE A 319 43.43 40.36 -25.26
C PHE A 319 43.83 39.02 -24.63
N LEU A 320 44.39 39.03 -23.43
CA LEU A 320 44.64 37.82 -22.63
C LEU A 320 43.33 37.08 -22.33
N TYR A 321 42.28 37.79 -21.92
CA TYR A 321 40.97 37.19 -21.68
C TYR A 321 40.37 36.58 -22.95
N GLU A 322 40.50 37.26 -24.11
CA GLU A 322 40.05 36.72 -25.39
C GLU A 322 40.78 35.41 -25.76
N LEU A 323 42.08 35.32 -25.49
CA LEU A 323 42.89 34.13 -25.73
C LEU A 323 42.54 32.98 -24.76
N ILE A 324 42.15 33.31 -23.53
CA ILE A 324 41.66 32.33 -22.54
C ILE A 324 40.28 31.81 -22.96
N GLU A 325 39.37 32.67 -23.40
CA GLU A 325 38.05 32.27 -23.91
C GLU A 325 38.14 31.36 -25.15
N LYS A 326 39.14 31.61 -26.01
CA LYS A 326 39.43 30.76 -27.18
C LYS A 326 40.21 29.48 -26.83
N GLY A 327 40.64 29.31 -25.59
CA GLY A 327 41.39 28.13 -25.12
C GLY A 327 42.84 28.05 -25.61
N GLU A 328 43.41 29.17 -26.08
CA GLU A 328 44.80 29.22 -26.56
C GLU A 328 45.82 29.34 -25.42
N ILE A 329 45.36 29.71 -24.21
CA ILE A 329 46.17 29.85 -22.99
C ILE A 329 45.67 28.89 -21.90
N GLN A 330 46.59 28.11 -21.31
CA GLN A 330 46.30 27.09 -20.28
C GLN A 330 47.15 27.30 -19.00
N GLY A 331 46.59 26.97 -17.83
CA GLY A 331 47.23 27.11 -16.51
C GLY A 331 47.95 25.84 -16.05
N ASN A 332 48.97 25.98 -15.20
CA ASN A 332 49.87 24.86 -14.84
C ASN A 332 49.69 24.27 -13.42
N ASN A 333 48.79 24.80 -12.58
CA ASN A 333 48.69 24.40 -11.16
C ASN A 333 47.56 23.38 -10.90
N LYS A 334 47.92 22.23 -10.29
CA LYS A 334 47.00 21.17 -9.83
C LYS A 334 46.92 21.16 -8.28
N ARG A 335 45.71 21.12 -7.71
CA ARG A 335 45.49 21.01 -6.25
C ARG A 335 44.66 19.77 -5.90
N HIS A 336 45.13 18.99 -4.91
CA HIS A 336 44.43 17.84 -4.32
C HIS A 336 44.07 18.09 -2.85
N ILE A 337 42.91 17.59 -2.39
CA ILE A 337 42.51 17.58 -0.97
C ILE A 337 41.80 16.25 -0.63
N SER A 338 42.19 15.61 0.47
CA SER A 338 41.40 14.56 1.15
C SER A 338 41.69 14.54 2.67
N ILE A 339 40.66 14.16 3.48
CA ILE A 339 40.63 13.64 4.88
C ILE A 339 39.51 14.23 5.80
N GLU A 340 38.81 15.32 5.45
CA GLU A 340 37.98 16.07 6.45
C GLU A 340 36.50 15.64 6.64
N GLU A 341 35.93 14.72 5.84
CA GLU A 341 34.46 14.50 5.82
C GLU A 341 33.85 13.78 7.03
N GLN A 342 34.64 12.97 7.76
CA GLN A 342 34.09 12.13 8.84
C GLN A 342 33.83 12.94 10.13
N GLU A 343 34.72 13.89 10.46
CA GLU A 343 34.52 14.83 11.58
C GLU A 343 33.41 15.85 11.28
N ILE A 344 33.29 16.31 10.03
CA ILE A 344 32.22 17.24 9.61
C ILE A 344 30.83 16.58 9.79
N ARG A 345 30.69 15.30 9.40
CA ARG A 345 29.43 14.55 9.59
C ARG A 345 29.05 14.36 11.05
N GLU A 346 30.03 14.17 11.95
CA GLU A 346 29.80 14.09 13.39
C GLU A 346 29.35 15.44 13.98
N ILE A 347 30.01 16.54 13.59
CA ILE A 347 29.66 17.90 14.01
C ILE A 347 28.22 18.23 13.56
N VAL A 348 27.89 18.01 12.28
CA VAL A 348 26.57 18.31 11.70
C VAL A 348 25.43 17.52 12.37
N LYS A 349 25.67 16.26 12.79
CA LYS A 349 24.68 15.45 13.51
C LYS A 349 24.33 15.97 14.90
N THR A 350 25.15 16.85 15.48
CA THR A 350 24.99 17.35 16.86
C THR A 350 24.38 18.76 16.97
N ILE A 351 24.14 19.43 15.83
CA ILE A 351 23.61 20.79 15.78
C ILE A 351 22.08 20.77 15.93
N SER A 352 21.56 21.26 17.05
CA SER A 352 20.12 21.54 17.22
C SER A 352 19.77 22.95 16.67
N PRO A 353 18.49 23.25 16.40
CA PRO A 353 18.07 24.57 15.90
C PRO A 353 18.55 25.74 16.79
N GLU A 354 18.58 25.55 18.10
CA GLU A 354 19.04 26.55 19.07
C GLU A 354 20.56 26.77 18.99
N VAL A 355 21.34 25.69 18.81
CA VAL A 355 22.79 25.76 18.61
C VAL A 355 23.14 26.39 17.25
N MET A 356 22.34 26.14 16.23
CA MET A 356 22.48 26.73 14.90
C MET A 356 22.31 28.26 14.96
N GLN A 357 21.26 28.72 15.66
CA GLN A 357 20.99 30.14 15.85
C GLN A 357 22.12 30.83 16.63
N GLU A 358 22.57 30.24 17.75
CA GLU A 358 23.70 30.76 18.53
C GLU A 358 25.00 30.83 17.70
N THR A 359 25.26 29.84 16.84
CA THR A 359 26.46 29.80 15.99
C THR A 359 26.39 30.86 14.87
N LEU A 360 25.21 31.11 14.31
CA LEU A 360 24.99 32.18 13.32
C LEU A 360 25.14 33.58 13.93
N GLU A 361 24.70 33.78 15.17
CA GLU A 361 24.90 35.05 15.90
C GLU A 361 26.39 35.31 16.17
N LYS A 362 27.15 34.27 16.56
CA LYS A 362 28.63 34.36 16.70
C LYS A 362 29.31 34.65 15.37
N LEU A 363 28.87 34.01 14.29
CA LEU A 363 29.43 34.21 12.96
C LEU A 363 29.29 35.67 12.50
N LYS A 364 28.10 36.27 12.67
CA LYS A 364 27.84 37.67 12.33
C LYS A 364 28.78 38.63 13.05
N VAL A 365 29.02 38.41 14.34
CA VAL A 365 29.95 39.23 15.15
C VAL A 365 31.38 39.10 14.64
N VAL A 366 31.82 37.88 14.31
CA VAL A 366 33.19 37.63 13.80
C VAL A 366 33.37 38.25 12.41
N GLU A 367 32.40 38.10 11.50
CA GLU A 367 32.46 38.68 10.14
C GLU A 367 32.48 40.21 10.15
N GLN A 368 31.66 40.84 11.00
CA GLN A 368 31.67 42.29 11.18
C GLN A 368 33.00 42.79 11.75
N PHE A 369 33.57 42.09 12.73
CA PHE A 369 34.87 42.43 13.31
C PHE A 369 36.04 42.20 12.33
N ILE A 370 35.94 41.23 11.41
CA ILE A 370 36.95 41.03 10.35
C ILE A 370 36.94 42.20 9.36
N LYS A 371 35.75 42.69 8.99
CA LYS A 371 35.58 43.82 8.07
C LYS A 371 35.98 45.16 8.69
N ASN A 372 35.72 45.35 9.98
CA ASN A 372 36.08 46.57 10.70
C ASN A 372 36.54 46.20 12.13
N PRO A 373 37.86 46.15 12.40
CA PRO A 373 38.42 45.61 13.64
C PRO A 373 38.36 46.59 14.82
N ILE A 374 37.17 47.12 15.11
CA ILE A 374 36.89 48.04 16.20
C ILE A 374 36.12 47.29 17.29
N TYR A 375 36.72 47.14 18.46
CA TYR A 375 36.13 46.35 19.56
C TYR A 375 34.91 47.03 20.22
N SER A 376 34.85 48.37 20.21
CA SER A 376 33.77 49.16 20.82
C SER A 376 32.41 48.99 20.14
N ASP A 377 32.38 48.41 18.93
CA ASP A 377 31.16 48.27 18.12
C ASP A 377 30.32 47.05 18.55
N PHE A 378 30.84 46.21 19.46
CA PHE A 378 30.20 44.97 19.89
C PHE A 378 29.96 44.98 21.42
N ASN A 379 28.75 44.62 21.84
CA ASN A 379 28.40 44.47 23.27
C ASN A 379 28.89 43.14 23.87
N ILE A 380 30.13 42.75 23.55
CA ILE A 380 30.76 41.46 23.89
C ILE A 380 32.21 41.74 24.25
N SER A 381 32.77 41.05 25.24
CA SER A 381 34.15 41.32 25.68
C SER A 381 35.19 41.02 24.59
N ASP A 382 36.22 41.85 24.50
CA ASP A 382 37.34 41.72 23.55
C ASP A 382 37.96 40.32 23.57
N ARG A 383 38.05 39.72 24.77
CA ARG A 383 38.56 38.36 24.97
C ARG A 383 37.71 37.32 24.24
N THR A 384 36.40 37.49 24.25
CA THR A 384 35.45 36.57 23.62
C THR A 384 35.47 36.73 22.10
N ILE A 385 35.58 37.96 21.60
CA ILE A 385 35.72 38.24 20.16
C ILE A 385 37.03 37.64 19.62
N ARG A 386 38.15 37.78 20.33
CA ARG A 386 39.42 37.14 19.97
C ARG A 386 39.31 35.62 19.98
N TYR A 387 38.65 35.03 20.99
CA TYR A 387 38.44 33.59 21.08
C TYR A 387 37.57 33.06 19.92
N TRP A 388 36.49 33.74 19.56
CA TRP A 388 35.65 33.34 18.42
C TRP A 388 36.37 33.53 17.08
N LYS A 389 37.11 34.63 16.89
CA LYS A 389 37.95 34.83 15.69
C LYS A 389 39.00 33.73 15.57
N GLN A 390 39.64 33.34 16.67
CA GLN A 390 40.58 32.22 16.68
C GLN A 390 39.88 30.92 16.27
N LYS A 391 38.71 30.61 16.84
CA LYS A 391 37.95 29.40 16.52
C LYS A 391 37.42 29.38 15.09
N TYR A 392 37.03 30.53 14.56
CA TYR A 392 36.64 30.73 13.17
C TYR A 392 37.82 30.44 12.23
N ASN A 393 39.00 31.03 12.49
CA ASN A 393 40.21 30.78 11.70
C ASN A 393 40.69 29.32 11.78
N GLU A 394 40.58 28.69 12.97
CA GLU A 394 40.86 27.26 13.14
C GLU A 394 39.87 26.39 12.34
N GLY A 395 38.60 26.81 12.24
CA GLY A 395 37.57 26.15 11.43
C GLY A 395 37.79 26.33 9.92
N GLU A 396 38.19 27.51 9.45
CA GLU A 396 38.56 27.74 8.05
C GLU A 396 39.77 26.89 7.65
N LYS A 397 40.80 26.82 8.51
CA LYS A 397 42.00 26.02 8.22
C LYS A 397 41.77 24.51 8.24
N LYS A 398 40.80 24.02 9.03
CA LYS A 398 40.61 22.59 9.29
C LYS A 398 39.39 21.96 8.61
N TYR A 399 38.37 22.75 8.25
CA TYR A 399 37.13 22.24 7.65
C TYR A 399 36.72 23.04 6.41
N ASN A 400 37.59 23.95 5.95
CA ASN A 400 37.31 24.93 4.90
C ASN A 400 36.01 25.74 5.15
N SER A 401 35.64 25.91 6.43
CA SER A 401 34.44 26.62 6.87
C SER A 401 34.61 27.16 8.29
N GLY A 402 34.74 28.49 8.42
CA GLY A 402 34.85 29.13 9.73
C GLY A 402 33.62 28.98 10.62
N PHE A 403 32.44 28.75 10.01
CA PHE A 403 31.19 28.43 10.72
C PHE A 403 31.32 27.16 11.56
N LEU A 404 31.93 26.09 11.02
CA LEU A 404 32.08 24.82 11.74
C LEU A 404 33.03 24.92 12.94
N GLY A 405 33.97 25.87 12.92
CA GLY A 405 34.84 26.16 14.06
C GLY A 405 34.14 26.82 15.25
N LEU A 406 33.01 27.50 15.02
CA LEU A 406 32.25 28.23 16.03
C LEU A 406 31.21 27.37 16.78
N VAL A 407 30.99 26.13 16.33
CA VAL A 407 30.04 25.19 16.96
C VAL A 407 30.53 24.79 18.36
N PRO A 408 29.72 24.97 19.43
CA PRO A 408 30.14 24.64 20.79
C PRO A 408 30.30 23.13 20.98
N LYS A 409 31.50 22.70 21.40
CA LYS A 409 31.77 21.31 21.78
C LYS A 409 31.17 21.01 23.17
N LYS A 410 30.35 19.96 23.29
CA LYS A 410 29.86 19.49 24.60
C LYS A 410 31.01 18.93 25.43
N THR A 411 31.56 19.71 26.35
CA THR A 411 32.35 19.17 27.46
C THR A 411 31.41 18.60 28.51
N THR A 412 31.30 17.27 28.55
CA THR A 412 30.55 16.55 29.57
C THR A 412 31.34 16.57 30.88
N GLY A 413 30.92 17.41 31.84
CA GLY A 413 31.44 17.36 33.21
C GLY A 413 31.17 16.01 33.88
N ASN A 414 32.18 15.50 34.59
CA ASN A 414 32.19 14.24 35.31
C ASN A 414 31.00 14.14 36.29
N ARG A 415 29.98 13.33 35.98
CA ARG A 415 28.92 12.94 36.92
C ARG A 415 29.05 11.44 37.20
N LEU A 416 29.82 11.09 38.24
CA LEU A 416 29.78 9.73 38.77
C LEU A 416 28.33 9.39 39.17
N PRO A 417 27.80 8.20 38.83
CA PRO A 417 26.43 7.82 39.15
C PRO A 417 26.21 7.72 40.67
N LYS A 418 25.24 8.46 41.22
CA LYS A 418 24.85 8.44 42.65
C LYS A 418 24.15 7.14 43.12
N VAL A 419 24.18 6.07 42.34
CA VAL A 419 23.49 4.80 42.62
C VAL A 419 24.50 3.66 42.45
N SER A 420 24.68 2.85 43.49
CA SER A 420 25.65 1.75 43.48
C SER A 420 25.19 0.61 42.56
N GLU A 421 26.15 -0.21 42.13
CA GLU A 421 25.90 -1.41 41.31
C GLU A 421 24.96 -2.39 42.02
N GLN A 422 25.21 -2.64 43.31
CA GLN A 422 24.36 -3.51 44.15
C GLN A 422 22.91 -3.03 44.25
N GLN A 423 22.68 -1.72 44.28
CA GLN A 423 21.32 -1.16 44.25
C GLN A 423 20.64 -1.39 42.90
N LYS A 424 21.38 -1.32 41.78
CA LYS A 424 20.85 -1.57 40.44
C LYS A 424 20.47 -3.03 40.26
N ASP A 425 21.30 -3.96 40.71
CA ASP A 425 21.03 -5.40 40.62
C ASP A 425 19.78 -5.81 41.39
N GLU A 426 19.60 -5.28 42.60
CA GLU A 426 18.40 -5.58 43.39
C GLU A 426 17.14 -4.90 42.82
N MET A 427 17.28 -3.73 42.19
CA MET A 427 16.18 -3.11 41.44
C MET A 427 15.78 -3.97 40.25
N GLU A 428 16.75 -4.48 39.49
CA GLU A 428 16.53 -5.33 38.32
C GLU A 428 15.77 -6.61 38.69
N LYS A 429 16.21 -7.30 39.74
CA LYS A 429 15.51 -8.48 40.27
C LYS A 429 14.08 -8.15 40.67
N ALA A 430 13.86 -7.05 41.39
CA ALA A 430 12.52 -6.62 41.79
C ALA A 430 11.62 -6.26 40.59
N PHE A 431 12.18 -5.71 39.50
CA PHE A 431 11.44 -5.46 38.27
C PHE A 431 11.02 -6.76 37.61
N VAL A 432 11.93 -7.70 37.37
CA VAL A 432 11.64 -8.96 36.67
C VAL A 432 10.71 -9.87 37.50
N GLU A 433 11.05 -10.12 38.76
CA GLU A 433 10.35 -11.11 39.59
C GLU A 433 9.02 -10.63 40.17
N HIS A 434 8.81 -9.31 40.26
CA HIS A 434 7.64 -8.77 40.93
C HIS A 434 6.83 -7.77 40.11
N TYR A 435 7.34 -7.22 39.01
CA TYR A 435 6.60 -6.27 38.17
C TYR A 435 6.38 -6.76 36.73
N GLU A 436 7.44 -7.22 36.07
CA GLU A 436 7.51 -7.63 34.66
C GLU A 436 7.21 -9.13 34.49
N ASN A 437 6.09 -9.58 35.06
CA ASN A 437 5.65 -10.96 34.93
C ASN A 437 4.13 -11.07 34.83
N VAL A 438 3.67 -12.29 34.57
CA VAL A 438 2.25 -12.63 34.34
C VAL A 438 1.35 -12.27 35.53
N LYS A 439 1.89 -12.18 36.76
CA LYS A 439 1.12 -11.80 37.95
C LYS A 439 0.78 -10.30 38.01
N GLN A 440 1.41 -9.48 37.15
CA GLN A 440 1.11 -8.05 36.94
C GLN A 440 0.98 -7.19 38.22
N LYS A 441 1.78 -7.45 39.27
CA LYS A 441 1.69 -6.65 40.50
C LYS A 441 1.96 -5.17 40.22
N ASN A 442 1.35 -4.29 41.01
CA ASN A 442 1.55 -2.86 40.88
C ASN A 442 2.99 -2.44 41.30
N ILE A 443 3.45 -1.26 40.83
CA ILE A 443 4.82 -0.76 41.11
C ILE A 443 5.08 -0.64 42.61
N SER A 444 4.05 -0.26 43.39
CA SER A 444 4.14 -0.12 44.84
C SER A 444 4.47 -1.46 45.52
N ALA A 445 3.84 -2.56 45.08
CA ALA A 445 4.12 -3.89 45.58
C ALA A 445 5.53 -4.37 45.21
N ALA A 446 6.01 -4.10 44.00
CA ALA A 446 7.38 -4.42 43.60
C ALA A 446 8.42 -3.62 44.42
N TYR A 447 8.15 -2.34 44.70
CA TYR A 447 9.02 -1.51 45.53
C TYR A 447 9.06 -1.94 47.00
N LYS A 448 7.94 -2.44 47.55
CA LYS A 448 7.93 -3.03 48.90
C LYS A 448 8.84 -4.25 48.98
N GLN A 449 8.81 -5.13 47.97
CA GLN A 449 9.69 -6.30 47.90
C GLN A 449 11.16 -5.91 47.71
N PHE A 450 11.44 -4.91 46.86
CA PHE A 450 12.78 -4.32 46.74
C PHE A 450 13.31 -3.84 48.10
N LYS A 451 12.51 -3.09 48.88
CA LYS A 451 12.91 -2.64 50.23
C LYS A 451 13.21 -3.79 51.18
N ILE A 452 12.39 -4.86 51.15
CA ILE A 452 12.59 -6.05 51.98
C ILE A 452 13.91 -6.73 51.61
N ASN A 453 14.18 -6.92 50.31
CA ASN A 453 15.41 -7.54 49.81
C ASN A 453 16.66 -6.71 50.13
N CYS A 454 16.58 -5.39 49.97
CA CYS A 454 17.64 -4.47 50.39
C CYS A 454 17.91 -4.57 51.90
N LYS A 455 16.87 -4.61 52.75
CA LYS A 455 17.05 -4.76 54.21
C LYS A 455 17.67 -6.11 54.59
N ARG A 456 17.35 -7.18 53.88
CA ARG A 456 17.92 -8.52 54.12
C ARG A 456 19.41 -8.62 53.73
N LYS A 457 19.87 -7.77 52.82
CA LYS A 457 21.24 -7.74 52.30
C LYS A 457 22.07 -6.56 52.83
N ASP A 458 21.52 -5.85 53.82
CA ASP A 458 22.11 -4.64 54.40
C ASP A 458 22.46 -3.52 53.37
N ILE A 459 21.66 -3.43 52.31
CA ILE A 459 21.79 -2.40 51.26
C ILE A 459 20.80 -1.28 51.58
N LYS A 460 21.25 -0.02 51.56
CA LYS A 460 20.34 1.13 51.70
C LYS A 460 19.43 1.24 50.47
N PRO A 461 18.09 1.16 50.60
CA PRO A 461 17.19 1.22 49.45
C PRO A 461 17.13 2.63 48.85
N VAL A 462 17.05 2.72 47.52
CA VAL A 462 16.80 3.98 46.82
C VAL A 462 15.37 4.49 47.08
N THR A 463 15.14 5.79 46.86
CA THR A 463 13.80 6.37 47.00
C THR A 463 12.84 5.86 45.93
N TYR A 464 11.52 5.88 46.21
CA TYR A 464 10.48 5.43 45.28
C TYR A 464 10.53 6.21 43.95
N LYS A 465 10.85 7.51 44.01
CA LYS A 465 11.05 8.37 42.84
C LYS A 465 12.21 7.87 41.96
N THR A 466 13.31 7.43 42.58
CA THR A 466 14.48 6.88 41.88
C THR A 466 14.17 5.50 41.31
N PHE A 467 13.53 4.62 42.09
CA PHE A 467 13.07 3.30 41.63
C PHE A 467 12.16 3.41 40.38
N ARG A 468 11.18 4.32 40.42
CA ARG A 468 10.28 4.59 39.28
C ARG A 468 11.02 5.19 38.09
N LYS A 469 12.05 6.01 38.32
CA LYS A 469 12.90 6.57 37.24
C LYS A 469 13.66 5.45 36.52
N TYR A 470 14.27 4.51 37.24
CA TYR A 470 14.96 3.36 36.65
C TYR A 470 14.01 2.42 35.91
N LEU A 471 12.80 2.18 36.44
CA LEU A 471 11.78 1.42 35.73
C LEU A 471 11.38 2.08 34.39
N LYS A 472 11.30 3.42 34.34
CA LYS A 472 10.99 4.17 33.11
C LYS A 472 12.12 4.14 32.06
N LEU A 473 13.35 3.85 32.46
CA LEU A 473 14.50 3.71 31.55
C LEU A 473 14.51 2.35 30.84
N ARG A 474 13.72 1.38 31.31
CA ARG A 474 13.62 0.06 30.69
C ARG A 474 12.70 0.09 29.46
N PRO A 475 12.94 -0.72 28.42
CA PRO A 475 12.11 -0.72 27.21
C PRO A 475 10.65 -1.04 27.50
N ARG A 476 9.75 -0.07 27.27
CA ARG A 476 8.32 -0.17 27.59
C ARG A 476 7.64 -1.35 26.87
N HIS A 477 8.07 -1.65 25.64
CA HIS A 477 7.62 -2.81 24.88
C HIS A 477 7.87 -4.12 25.63
N ASN A 478 9.09 -4.32 26.14
CA ASN A 478 9.48 -5.56 26.84
C ASN A 478 8.70 -5.73 28.16
N GLN A 479 8.48 -4.62 28.88
CA GLN A 479 7.65 -4.62 30.09
C GLN A 479 6.21 -5.09 29.78
N ILE A 480 5.61 -4.60 28.70
CA ILE A 480 4.23 -4.94 28.35
C ILE A 480 4.16 -6.35 27.76
N LEU A 481 5.17 -6.78 27.01
CA LEU A 481 5.29 -8.14 26.49
C LEU A 481 5.29 -9.16 27.63
N ALA A 482 6.10 -8.91 28.66
CA ALA A 482 6.21 -9.79 29.82
C ALA A 482 4.96 -9.78 30.72
N ARG A 483 4.22 -8.65 30.76
CA ARG A 483 3.05 -8.47 31.65
C ARG A 483 1.72 -8.86 31.02
N LYS A 484 1.51 -8.49 29.75
CA LYS A 484 0.22 -8.53 29.05
C LYS A 484 0.27 -9.32 27.74
N GLY A 485 1.45 -9.87 27.39
CA GLY A 485 1.65 -10.65 26.19
C GLY A 485 1.84 -9.82 24.92
N LYS A 486 2.10 -10.53 23.82
CA LYS A 486 2.48 -9.95 22.52
C LYS A 486 1.47 -8.92 22.00
N LYS A 487 0.17 -9.19 22.15
CA LYS A 487 -0.92 -8.34 21.60
C LYS A 487 -0.93 -6.92 22.17
N GLU A 488 -0.72 -6.77 23.48
CA GLU A 488 -0.69 -5.45 24.14
C GLU A 488 0.66 -4.75 23.96
N ALA A 489 1.77 -5.51 23.86
CA ALA A 489 3.09 -4.96 23.62
C ALA A 489 3.18 -4.24 22.27
N TYR A 490 2.50 -4.76 21.24
CA TYR A 490 2.42 -4.15 19.91
C TYR A 490 1.87 -2.72 19.89
N LYS A 491 0.96 -2.38 20.82
CA LYS A 491 0.39 -1.02 20.91
C LYS A 491 1.44 0.02 21.32
N VAL A 492 2.56 -0.42 21.88
CA VAL A 492 3.57 0.43 22.53
C VAL A 492 4.98 0.14 22.01
N GLU A 493 5.09 -0.74 21.02
CA GLU A 493 6.28 -0.91 20.20
C GLU A 493 6.64 0.45 19.60
N GLU A 494 7.87 0.92 19.82
CA GLU A 494 8.29 2.27 19.43
C GLU A 494 7.96 2.52 17.96
N PHE A 495 7.47 3.73 17.68
CA PHE A 495 7.36 4.23 16.32
C PHE A 495 8.78 4.38 15.82
N TYR A 496 9.32 3.35 15.18
CA TYR A 496 10.48 3.55 14.36
C TYR A 496 10.06 4.57 13.29
N TRP A 497 10.65 5.76 13.35
CA TRP A 497 10.78 6.63 12.19
C TRP A 497 11.74 5.97 11.18
N VAL A 498 11.46 4.72 10.76
CA VAL A 498 12.11 4.23 9.56
C VAL A 498 11.43 4.96 8.41
N LEU A 499 12.10 5.99 7.95
CA LEU A 499 12.12 6.42 6.55
C LEU A 499 12.58 5.26 5.63
N ASP A 500 12.20 4.00 5.87
CA ASP A 500 12.47 2.88 4.96
C ASP A 500 11.34 2.77 3.94
N TYR A 501 11.31 3.76 3.05
CA TYR A 501 10.70 3.60 1.73
C TYR A 501 11.41 2.51 0.89
N LYS A 502 12.53 1.94 1.38
CA LYS A 502 13.40 1.02 0.61
C LYS A 502 12.83 -0.38 0.36
N LYS A 503 11.85 -0.87 1.14
CA LYS A 503 11.33 -2.25 0.98
C LYS A 503 10.09 -2.31 0.08
N THR A 504 9.06 -1.52 0.38
CA THR A 504 7.87 -1.26 -0.47
C THR A 504 7.11 -0.07 0.16
N PRO A 505 6.63 0.92 -0.60
CA PRO A 505 5.82 2.00 -0.05
C PRO A 505 4.53 1.45 0.57
N VAL A 506 4.33 1.70 1.87
CA VAL A 506 3.19 1.15 2.66
C VAL A 506 1.83 1.57 2.09
N HIS A 507 1.80 2.65 1.30
CA HIS A 507 0.58 3.25 0.76
C HIS A 507 0.60 3.36 -0.77
N GLY A 508 1.44 2.58 -1.44
CA GLY A 508 1.65 2.70 -2.89
C GLY A 508 2.37 4.00 -3.26
N VAL A 509 2.59 4.18 -4.56
CA VAL A 509 3.26 5.32 -5.18
C VAL A 509 2.37 6.12 -6.13
N ARG A 510 1.16 5.62 -6.42
CA ARG A 510 0.17 6.28 -7.27
C ARG A 510 -1.29 5.96 -6.88
N PRO A 511 -2.26 6.79 -7.30
CA PRO A 511 -3.68 6.48 -7.17
C PRO A 511 -4.06 5.13 -7.83
N PHE A 512 -4.97 4.41 -7.20
CA PHE A 512 -5.48 3.07 -7.56
C PHE A 512 -4.44 1.95 -7.56
N GLU A 513 -3.23 2.17 -7.08
CA GLU A 513 -2.29 1.07 -6.91
C GLU A 513 -2.69 0.17 -5.75
N ILE A 514 -2.92 0.78 -4.58
CA ILE A 514 -3.29 0.09 -3.36
C ILE A 514 -4.53 0.75 -2.78
N VAL A 515 -5.60 -0.01 -2.62
CA VAL A 515 -6.80 0.44 -1.91
C VAL A 515 -7.09 -0.46 -0.71
N HIS A 516 -7.67 0.13 0.33
CA HIS A 516 -8.14 -0.61 1.50
C HIS A 516 -9.65 -0.75 1.44
N ILE A 517 -10.14 -1.96 1.75
CA ILE A 517 -11.56 -2.20 1.99
C ILE A 517 -11.73 -2.61 3.45
N ASP A 518 -12.66 -1.94 4.13
CA ASP A 518 -12.98 -2.20 5.54
C ASP A 518 -14.41 -1.75 5.84
N HIS A 519 -14.94 -2.24 6.96
CA HIS A 519 -16.32 -2.03 7.38
C HIS A 519 -16.38 -1.49 8.80
N THR A 520 -17.36 -0.63 9.09
CA THR A 520 -17.69 -0.25 10.48
C THR A 520 -19.20 -0.09 10.65
N GLN A 521 -19.69 -0.37 11.85
CA GLN A 521 -21.08 -0.11 12.22
C GLN A 521 -21.22 1.34 12.66
N LEU A 522 -22.10 2.11 12.00
CA LEU A 522 -22.29 3.51 12.33
C LEU A 522 -22.97 3.67 13.70
N GLU A 523 -22.61 4.73 14.41
CA GLU A 523 -23.11 5.04 15.75
C GLU A 523 -24.36 5.92 15.66
N ILE A 524 -25.36 5.45 14.90
CA ILE A 524 -26.62 6.17 14.69
C ILE A 524 -27.77 5.18 14.47
N GLU A 525 -28.91 5.45 15.10
CA GLU A 525 -30.16 4.71 14.92
C GLU A 525 -30.95 5.30 13.76
N LEU A 526 -31.53 4.43 12.91
CA LEU A 526 -32.28 4.84 11.73
C LEU A 526 -33.75 4.41 11.79
N LEU A 527 -34.60 5.20 11.14
CA LEU A 527 -36.03 4.92 10.98
C LEU A 527 -36.34 4.35 9.59
N CYS A 528 -37.42 3.58 9.54
CA CYS A 528 -38.10 3.21 8.31
C CYS A 528 -38.78 4.43 7.69
N SER A 529 -38.53 4.70 6.42
CA SER A 529 -39.16 5.80 5.68
C SER A 529 -40.67 5.64 5.53
N GLU A 530 -41.17 4.39 5.52
CA GLU A 530 -42.59 4.08 5.35
C GLU A 530 -43.35 3.99 6.68
N THR A 531 -42.79 3.29 7.68
CA THR A 531 -43.50 2.99 8.94
C THR A 531 -43.10 3.87 10.12
N GLY A 532 -41.99 4.62 10.02
CA GLY A 532 -41.43 5.39 11.14
C GLY A 532 -40.82 4.53 12.26
N GLU A 533 -40.81 3.21 12.10
CA GLU A 533 -40.21 2.30 13.09
C GLU A 533 -38.69 2.36 13.07
N ASN A 534 -38.06 2.15 14.22
CA ASN A 534 -36.61 2.08 14.32
C ASN A 534 -36.08 0.75 13.75
N LEU A 535 -35.27 0.83 12.68
CA LEU A 535 -34.68 -0.31 11.97
C LEU A 535 -33.28 -0.68 12.48
N GLY A 536 -32.74 0.08 13.43
CA GLY A 536 -31.44 -0.16 14.04
C GLY A 536 -30.31 0.60 13.35
N ARG A 537 -29.08 0.14 13.62
CA ARG A 537 -27.83 0.79 13.18
C ARG A 537 -27.31 0.20 11.87
N PRO A 538 -26.93 1.03 10.88
CA PRO A 538 -26.40 0.56 9.61
C PRO A 538 -24.89 0.27 9.70
N TRP A 539 -24.42 -0.53 8.74
CA TRP A 539 -23.03 -0.76 8.44
C TRP A 539 -22.61 0.05 7.21
N ILE A 540 -21.41 0.62 7.27
CA ILE A 540 -20.77 1.26 6.13
C ILE A 540 -19.52 0.49 5.73
N THR A 541 -19.32 0.34 4.42
CA THR A 541 -18.11 -0.20 3.80
C THR A 541 -17.40 0.91 3.05
N PHE A 542 -16.10 1.08 3.25
CA PHE A 542 -15.30 2.05 2.49
C PHE A 542 -14.26 1.38 1.61
N VAL A 543 -14.06 1.95 0.41
CA VAL A 543 -12.89 1.71 -0.44
C VAL A 543 -12.04 2.98 -0.42
N VAL A 544 -10.85 2.91 0.16
CA VAL A 544 -9.98 4.07 0.35
C VAL A 544 -8.68 3.89 -0.43
N ASP A 545 -8.34 4.88 -1.26
CA ASP A 545 -7.03 4.95 -1.92
C ASP A 545 -5.93 5.19 -0.88
N ALA A 546 -4.99 4.26 -0.77
CA ALA A 546 -3.93 4.38 0.21
C ALA A 546 -3.03 5.59 -0.11
N PHE A 547 -2.74 5.84 -1.39
CA PHE A 547 -1.78 6.87 -1.79
C PHE A 547 -2.29 8.29 -1.50
N SER A 548 -3.51 8.59 -1.92
CA SER A 548 -4.11 9.94 -1.81
C SER A 548 -5.06 10.10 -0.62
N ARG A 549 -5.30 9.04 0.17
CA ARG A 549 -6.29 9.00 1.27
C ARG A 549 -7.74 9.24 0.83
N ARG A 550 -7.99 9.27 -0.48
CA ARG A 550 -9.31 9.58 -1.05
C ARG A 550 -10.24 8.39 -0.88
N VAL A 551 -11.45 8.62 -0.43
CA VAL A 551 -12.51 7.60 -0.47
C VAL A 551 -12.98 7.48 -1.91
N LEU A 552 -12.80 6.30 -2.50
CA LEU A 552 -13.16 6.04 -3.89
C LEU A 552 -14.62 5.60 -4.04
N ALA A 553 -15.10 4.79 -3.08
CA ALA A 553 -16.46 4.27 -3.04
C ALA A 553 -16.88 3.98 -1.59
N PHE A 554 -18.20 3.99 -1.35
CA PHE A 554 -18.79 3.47 -0.11
C PHE A 554 -20.09 2.72 -0.37
N TYR A 555 -20.47 1.86 0.57
CA TYR A 555 -21.75 1.15 0.55
C TYR A 555 -22.35 1.13 1.95
N LEU A 556 -23.61 1.58 2.07
CA LEU A 556 -24.37 1.66 3.32
C LEU A 556 -25.51 0.62 3.29
N THR A 557 -25.64 -0.16 4.36
CA THR A 557 -26.65 -1.23 4.46
C THR A 557 -27.00 -1.54 5.92
N TYR A 558 -28.17 -2.13 6.18
CA TYR A 558 -28.49 -2.72 7.50
C TYR A 558 -27.89 -4.10 7.72
N ASP A 559 -27.44 -4.76 6.65
CA ASP A 559 -26.87 -6.10 6.74
C ASP A 559 -25.45 -6.07 7.29
N ASP A 560 -25.13 -7.04 8.16
CA ASP A 560 -23.76 -7.23 8.61
C ASP A 560 -22.80 -7.46 7.42
N PRO A 561 -21.52 -7.07 7.56
CA PRO A 561 -20.51 -7.25 6.52
C PRO A 561 -20.48 -8.69 6.00
N SER A 562 -20.58 -8.81 4.68
CA SER A 562 -20.61 -10.08 3.97
C SER A 562 -20.03 -9.91 2.57
N TYR A 563 -19.92 -11.01 1.83
CA TYR A 563 -19.52 -10.94 0.42
C TYR A 563 -20.41 -9.97 -0.39
N LYS A 564 -21.70 -9.79 -0.02
CA LYS A 564 -22.61 -8.84 -0.68
C LYS A 564 -22.11 -7.40 -0.51
N SER A 565 -21.69 -7.01 0.69
CA SER A 565 -21.14 -5.68 0.96
C SER A 565 -19.89 -5.42 0.13
N ASN A 566 -19.02 -6.44 0.01
CA ASN A 566 -17.81 -6.40 -0.81
C ASN A 566 -18.12 -6.27 -2.31
N MET A 567 -19.11 -7.00 -2.82
CA MET A 567 -19.54 -6.88 -4.22
C MET A 567 -20.16 -5.51 -4.51
N MET A 568 -21.03 -5.03 -3.64
CA MET A 568 -21.74 -3.76 -3.83
C MET A 568 -20.78 -2.56 -3.80
N VAL A 569 -19.82 -2.54 -2.88
CA VAL A 569 -18.85 -1.44 -2.84
C VAL A 569 -17.92 -1.44 -4.06
N LEU A 570 -17.60 -2.61 -4.61
CA LEU A 570 -16.84 -2.74 -5.86
C LEU A 570 -17.66 -2.34 -7.09
N ARG A 571 -18.97 -2.64 -7.13
CA ARG A 571 -19.88 -2.10 -8.15
C ARG A 571 -19.88 -0.58 -8.11
N GLU A 572 -19.99 0.03 -6.92
CA GLU A 572 -19.95 1.49 -6.79
C GLU A 572 -18.60 2.07 -7.23
N LEU A 573 -17.48 1.41 -6.89
CA LEU A 573 -16.15 1.79 -7.34
C LEU A 573 -16.06 1.84 -8.87
N VAL A 574 -16.50 0.78 -9.54
CA VAL A 574 -16.49 0.71 -11.01
C VAL A 574 -17.51 1.67 -11.62
N ARG A 575 -18.69 1.85 -11.02
CA ARG A 575 -19.71 2.80 -11.50
C ARG A 575 -19.12 4.22 -11.56
N ARG A 576 -18.43 4.64 -10.50
CA ARG A 576 -17.82 5.98 -10.35
C ARG A 576 -16.57 6.18 -11.18
N HIS A 577 -15.64 5.21 -11.13
CA HIS A 577 -14.28 5.41 -11.66
C HIS A 577 -13.96 4.57 -12.89
N LYS A 578 -14.90 3.72 -13.32
CA LYS A 578 -14.77 2.81 -14.46
C LYS A 578 -13.58 1.87 -14.37
N ARG A 579 -12.97 1.64 -13.20
CA ARG A 579 -11.80 0.77 -13.09
C ARG A 579 -11.67 0.12 -11.73
N MET A 580 -10.91 -0.98 -11.72
CA MET A 580 -10.43 -1.64 -10.51
C MET A 580 -9.01 -1.18 -10.16
N PRO A 581 -8.61 -1.27 -8.88
CA PRO A 581 -7.25 -0.98 -8.43
C PRO A 581 -6.30 -2.15 -8.73
N SER A 582 -4.99 -1.92 -8.70
CA SER A 582 -3.99 -2.99 -8.91
C SER A 582 -3.92 -3.96 -7.72
N THR A 583 -4.08 -3.44 -6.50
CA THR A 583 -4.06 -4.22 -5.25
C THR A 583 -5.20 -3.80 -4.32
N ILE A 584 -5.90 -4.78 -3.76
CA ILE A 584 -6.87 -4.58 -2.68
C ILE A 584 -6.33 -5.18 -1.38
N VAL A 585 -6.37 -4.37 -0.33
CA VAL A 585 -5.91 -4.71 1.01
C VAL A 585 -7.11 -4.84 1.95
N VAL A 586 -7.41 -6.07 2.35
CA VAL A 586 -8.56 -6.42 3.22
C VAL A 586 -8.09 -6.86 4.59
N ASP A 587 -8.98 -6.94 5.58
CA ASP A 587 -8.66 -7.61 6.85
C ASP A 587 -8.82 -9.14 6.71
N GLY A 588 -8.47 -9.88 7.76
CA GLY A 588 -8.61 -11.35 7.78
C GLY A 588 -10.05 -11.85 8.01
N GLY A 589 -11.06 -11.01 7.79
CA GLY A 589 -12.48 -11.32 8.01
C GLY A 589 -12.98 -12.50 7.17
N LYS A 590 -14.00 -13.21 7.68
CA LYS A 590 -14.59 -14.37 6.97
C LYS A 590 -15.31 -13.95 5.69
N ASP A 591 -15.83 -12.74 5.65
CA ASP A 591 -16.52 -12.12 4.51
C ASP A 591 -15.60 -11.88 3.30
N PHE A 592 -14.31 -11.62 3.53
CA PHE A 592 -13.30 -11.52 2.48
C PHE A 592 -12.78 -12.88 2.00
N ASN A 593 -13.09 -13.98 2.70
CA ASN A 593 -12.70 -15.35 2.31
C ASN A 593 -13.72 -16.02 1.37
N SER A 594 -14.40 -15.23 0.56
CA SER A 594 -15.42 -15.69 -0.39
C SER A 594 -14.80 -16.07 -1.73
N VAL A 595 -15.17 -17.26 -2.24
CA VAL A 595 -14.78 -17.71 -3.59
C VAL A 595 -15.20 -16.72 -4.66
N TYR A 596 -16.36 -16.06 -4.50
CA TYR A 596 -16.85 -15.06 -5.46
C TYR A 596 -15.95 -13.83 -5.49
N PHE A 597 -15.48 -13.39 -4.32
CA PHE A 597 -14.58 -12.26 -4.20
C PHE A 597 -13.23 -12.58 -4.84
N ASP A 598 -12.64 -13.71 -4.49
CA ASP A 598 -11.37 -14.14 -5.07
C ASP A 598 -11.48 -14.35 -6.60
N THR A 599 -12.60 -14.89 -7.09
CA THR A 599 -12.86 -15.06 -8.54
C THR A 599 -12.95 -13.72 -9.26
N LEU A 600 -13.70 -12.75 -8.70
CA LEU A 600 -13.81 -11.42 -9.29
C LEU A 600 -12.44 -10.75 -9.39
N LEU A 601 -11.64 -10.82 -8.32
CA LEU A 601 -10.30 -10.25 -8.29
C LEU A 601 -9.37 -10.93 -9.30
N ALA A 602 -9.44 -12.26 -9.44
CA ALA A 602 -8.66 -12.99 -10.43
C ALA A 602 -9.03 -12.57 -11.87
N VAL A 603 -10.33 -12.54 -12.20
CA VAL A 603 -10.82 -12.13 -13.54
C VAL A 603 -10.43 -10.68 -13.85
N THR A 604 -10.49 -9.81 -12.86
CA THR A 604 -10.12 -8.38 -13.00
C THR A 604 -8.64 -8.11 -12.79
N LYS A 605 -7.83 -9.15 -12.59
CA LYS A 605 -6.36 -9.10 -12.41
C LYS A 605 -5.92 -8.19 -11.25
N VAL A 606 -6.66 -8.25 -10.15
CA VAL A 606 -6.40 -7.50 -8.93
C VAL A 606 -5.69 -8.38 -7.91
N THR A 607 -4.56 -7.90 -7.37
CA THR A 607 -3.84 -8.61 -6.30
C THR A 607 -4.57 -8.44 -4.96
N LYS A 608 -4.88 -9.53 -4.27
CA LYS A 608 -5.46 -9.50 -2.92
C LYS A 608 -4.36 -9.61 -1.87
N LYS A 609 -4.38 -8.73 -0.86
CA LYS A 609 -3.49 -8.77 0.32
C LYS A 609 -4.30 -8.76 1.62
N GLU A 610 -3.94 -9.63 2.56
CA GLU A 610 -4.61 -9.71 3.86
C GLU A 610 -3.82 -9.02 4.98
N ARG A 611 -4.44 -8.05 5.66
CA ARG A 611 -3.84 -7.33 6.79
C ARG A 611 -3.83 -8.20 8.05
N ARG A 612 -2.71 -8.18 8.79
CA ARG A 612 -2.62 -8.79 10.13
C ARG A 612 -2.20 -7.85 11.25
N LYS A 613 -1.47 -6.77 10.95
CA LYS A 613 -0.99 -5.80 11.96
C LYS A 613 -1.81 -4.50 11.88
N PRO A 614 -2.31 -3.96 13.01
CA PRO A 614 -3.13 -2.74 13.04
C PRO A 614 -2.51 -1.53 12.31
N ARG A 615 -1.17 -1.45 12.28
CA ARG A 615 -0.44 -0.33 11.67
C ARG A 615 -0.75 -0.13 10.17
N VAL A 616 -1.03 -1.20 9.43
CA VAL A 616 -1.36 -1.15 7.99
C VAL A 616 -2.81 -0.65 7.76
N GLY A 617 -3.68 -0.73 8.78
CA GLY A 617 -5.06 -0.24 8.76
C GLY A 617 -5.25 1.19 9.25
N THR A 618 -4.18 1.86 9.71
CA THR A 618 -4.26 3.21 10.33
C THR A 618 -4.95 4.26 9.46
N VAL A 619 -4.99 4.07 8.15
CA VAL A 619 -5.62 4.98 7.21
C VAL A 619 -7.14 4.93 7.33
N ILE A 620 -7.71 3.73 7.18
CA ILE A 620 -9.16 3.52 7.19
C ILE A 620 -9.71 3.62 8.61
N GLU A 621 -8.94 3.18 9.62
CA GLU A 621 -9.30 3.36 11.03
C GLU A 621 -9.39 4.83 11.42
N ARG A 622 -8.44 5.67 11.00
CA ARG A 622 -8.51 7.12 11.23
C ARG A 622 -9.68 7.76 10.49
N LEU A 623 -9.92 7.33 9.24
CA LEU A 623 -11.06 7.82 8.47
C LEU A 623 -12.40 7.50 9.16
N PHE A 624 -12.57 6.28 9.66
CA PHE A 624 -13.76 5.94 10.44
C PHE A 624 -13.85 6.77 11.72
N GLY A 625 -12.72 6.99 12.40
CA GLY A 625 -12.64 7.92 13.53
C GLY A 625 -13.15 9.31 13.17
N THR A 626 -12.66 9.89 12.07
CA THR A 626 -13.11 11.18 11.54
C THR A 626 -14.59 11.17 11.20
N LEU A 627 -15.08 10.17 10.45
CA LEU A 627 -16.50 10.02 10.14
C LEU A 627 -17.37 10.03 11.40
N HIS A 628 -16.96 9.30 12.44
CA HIS A 628 -17.70 9.27 13.69
C HIS A 628 -17.67 10.62 14.40
N THR A 629 -16.50 11.18 14.66
CA THR A 629 -16.34 12.37 15.49
C THR A 629 -16.77 13.65 14.82
N THR A 630 -16.54 13.81 13.51
CA THR A 630 -16.80 15.06 12.80
C THR A 630 -18.16 15.08 12.13
N PHE A 631 -18.77 13.92 11.87
CA PHE A 631 -20.05 13.85 11.18
C PHE A 631 -21.12 13.15 12.02
N ILE A 632 -20.98 11.86 12.32
CA ILE A 632 -22.05 11.06 12.94
C ILE A 632 -22.43 11.57 14.35
N HIS A 633 -21.47 11.94 15.18
CA HIS A 633 -21.72 12.43 16.56
C HIS A 633 -22.45 13.77 16.60
N ASN A 634 -22.50 14.49 15.48
CA ASN A 634 -23.24 15.74 15.35
C ASN A 634 -24.70 15.53 14.90
N LEU A 635 -25.12 14.30 14.61
CA LEU A 635 -26.48 13.97 14.16
C LEU A 635 -27.39 13.57 15.32
N LEU A 636 -28.67 13.91 15.23
CA LEU A 636 -29.71 13.40 16.13
C LEU A 636 -29.87 11.89 15.97
N GLY A 637 -30.10 11.19 17.09
CA GLY A 637 -30.17 9.71 17.12
C GLY A 637 -28.82 9.01 17.15
N ASN A 638 -27.72 9.75 17.36
CA ASN A 638 -26.39 9.14 17.54
C ASN A 638 -26.31 8.33 18.84
N THR A 639 -25.51 7.26 18.83
CA THR A 639 -25.39 6.32 19.95
C THR A 639 -24.12 6.54 20.77
N GLN A 640 -23.58 7.76 20.81
CA GLN A 640 -22.38 8.05 21.60
C GLN A 640 -22.65 7.91 23.10
N SER A 641 -23.80 8.41 23.56
CA SER A 641 -24.23 8.39 24.97
C SER A 641 -24.36 6.98 25.53
N THR A 642 -24.78 6.01 24.73
CA THR A 642 -24.96 4.61 25.15
C THR A 642 -23.65 3.82 25.28
N LYS A 643 -22.52 4.36 24.79
CA LYS A 643 -21.20 3.72 24.97
C LYS A 643 -20.50 4.10 26.27
N ILE A 644 -20.80 5.27 26.85
CA ILE A 644 -20.11 5.77 28.03
C ILE A 644 -20.68 5.13 29.30
N ASP A 645 -22.01 5.11 29.45
CA ASP A 645 -22.66 4.35 30.52
C ASP A 645 -24.13 4.07 30.17
N VAL A 646 -24.45 2.80 29.85
CA VAL A 646 -25.81 2.37 29.48
C VAL A 646 -26.80 2.60 30.63
N ARG A 647 -26.33 2.65 31.89
CA ARG A 647 -27.20 2.75 33.08
C ARG A 647 -27.68 4.16 33.39
N THR A 648 -27.13 5.18 32.74
CA THR A 648 -27.48 6.60 33.00
C THR A 648 -28.30 7.23 31.87
N VAL A 649 -28.59 6.50 30.80
CA VAL A 649 -29.38 7.00 29.65
C VAL A 649 -30.87 7.05 30.03
N THR A 650 -31.43 8.25 30.17
CA THR A 650 -32.87 8.46 30.40
C THR A 650 -33.67 8.26 29.09
N PRO A 651 -34.99 8.01 29.16
CA PRO A 651 -35.83 7.91 27.97
C PRO A 651 -35.78 9.13 27.05
N SER A 652 -35.57 10.33 27.60
CA SER A 652 -35.45 11.60 26.85
C SER A 652 -34.15 11.73 26.05
N VAL A 653 -33.06 11.10 26.49
CA VAL A 653 -31.76 11.12 25.79
C VAL A 653 -31.47 9.80 25.05
N ASN A 654 -32.43 8.87 25.03
CA ASN A 654 -32.26 7.59 24.35
C ASN A 654 -32.16 7.80 22.82
N PRO A 655 -31.05 7.38 22.19
CA PRO A 655 -30.86 7.52 20.75
C PRO A 655 -32.01 6.94 19.91
N LYS A 656 -32.65 5.87 20.39
CA LYS A 656 -33.78 5.23 19.68
C LYS A 656 -35.00 6.13 19.57
N ASN A 657 -35.23 6.98 20.56
CA ASN A 657 -36.37 7.90 20.62
C ASN A 657 -36.07 9.21 19.87
N ASN A 658 -34.79 9.53 19.66
CA ASN A 658 -34.33 10.72 18.96
C ASN A 658 -33.86 10.43 17.52
N ALA A 659 -34.07 9.21 17.03
CA ALA A 659 -33.76 8.82 15.67
C ALA A 659 -34.68 9.57 14.69
N VAL A 660 -34.10 10.25 13.70
CA VAL A 660 -34.85 11.01 12.67
C VAL A 660 -34.40 10.67 11.25
N TRP A 661 -33.28 9.97 11.11
CA TRP A 661 -32.66 9.70 9.82
C TRP A 661 -33.19 8.39 9.23
N THR A 662 -33.49 8.39 7.94
CA THR A 662 -33.69 7.15 7.17
C THR A 662 -32.38 6.75 6.48
N LEU A 663 -32.32 5.50 5.99
CA LEU A 663 -31.12 5.01 5.30
C LEU A 663 -30.80 5.83 4.05
N GLU A 664 -31.82 6.23 3.29
CA GLU A 664 -31.68 7.00 2.05
C GLU A 664 -31.14 8.41 2.30
N LEU A 665 -31.70 9.10 3.31
CA LEU A 665 -31.26 10.44 3.71
C LEU A 665 -29.84 10.41 4.27
N LEU A 666 -29.53 9.43 5.13
CA LEU A 666 -28.17 9.29 5.64
C LEU A 666 -27.18 8.95 4.51
N ASN A 667 -27.56 8.12 3.54
CA ASN A 667 -26.73 7.80 2.38
C ASN A 667 -26.39 9.06 1.55
N GLN A 668 -27.36 9.96 1.35
CA GLN A 668 -27.14 11.24 0.67
C GLN A 668 -26.19 12.16 1.48
N ALA A 669 -26.43 12.29 2.79
CA ALA A 669 -25.59 13.13 3.64
C ALA A 669 -24.15 12.61 3.74
N ILE A 670 -23.96 11.28 3.82
CA ILE A 670 -22.63 10.65 3.78
C ILE A 670 -21.97 10.88 2.41
N TYR A 671 -22.73 10.85 1.32
CA TYR A 671 -22.19 11.14 -0.02
C TYR A 671 -21.57 12.54 -0.07
N GLU A 672 -22.29 13.55 0.39
CA GLU A 672 -21.79 14.93 0.45
C GLU A 672 -20.58 15.05 1.38
N PHE A 673 -20.66 14.47 2.58
CA PHE A 673 -19.55 14.48 3.53
C PHE A 673 -18.28 13.85 2.95
N VAL A 674 -18.40 12.65 2.38
CA VAL A 674 -17.25 11.88 1.90
C VAL A 674 -16.64 12.51 0.65
N TYR A 675 -17.47 12.88 -0.33
CA TYR A 675 -16.98 13.27 -1.64
C TYR A 675 -16.76 14.76 -1.81
N GLU A 676 -17.43 15.61 -1.04
CA GLU A 676 -17.23 17.07 -1.13
C GLU A 676 -16.46 17.61 0.07
N ILE A 677 -16.87 17.28 1.30
CA ILE A 677 -16.25 17.86 2.50
C ILE A 677 -14.88 17.22 2.78
N TYR A 678 -14.84 15.92 3.05
CA TYR A 678 -13.61 15.20 3.39
C TYR A 678 -12.57 15.27 2.25
N ASP A 679 -13.03 15.11 1.00
CA ASP A 679 -12.16 15.07 -0.18
C ASP A 679 -11.45 16.42 -0.46
N THR A 680 -12.06 17.54 -0.05
CA THR A 680 -11.52 18.90 -0.22
C THR A 680 -10.91 19.47 1.06
N THR A 681 -11.01 18.76 2.18
CA THR A 681 -10.43 19.18 3.45
C THR A 681 -8.92 18.91 3.47
N HIS A 682 -8.14 19.82 4.07
CA HIS A 682 -6.69 19.66 4.20
C HIS A 682 -6.35 18.46 5.09
N HIS A 683 -5.59 17.49 4.57
CA HIS A 683 -5.22 16.28 5.29
C HIS A 683 -3.83 16.44 5.93
N PRO A 684 -3.68 16.31 7.28
CA PRO A 684 -2.44 16.61 8.00
C PRO A 684 -1.20 15.86 7.46
N THR A 685 -1.34 14.58 7.14
CA THR A 685 -0.21 13.76 6.66
C THR A 685 0.09 13.91 5.17
N LEU A 686 -0.81 14.50 4.38
CA LEU A 686 -0.56 14.75 2.96
C LEU A 686 -0.04 16.17 2.70
N HIS A 687 -0.22 17.08 3.66
CA HIS A 687 0.03 18.53 3.50
C HIS A 687 -0.75 19.14 2.32
N THR A 688 -1.87 18.51 1.95
CA THR A 688 -2.79 18.92 0.87
C THR A 688 -4.12 18.18 1.03
N THR A 689 -5.07 18.41 0.13
CA THR A 689 -6.37 17.73 0.13
C THR A 689 -6.29 16.37 -0.58
N PRO A 690 -7.07 15.36 -0.17
CA PRO A 690 -7.11 14.06 -0.86
C PRO A 690 -7.41 14.19 -2.37
N ARG A 691 -8.36 15.07 -2.73
CA ARG A 691 -8.71 15.36 -4.13
C ARG A 691 -7.52 15.92 -4.91
N LYS A 692 -6.84 16.94 -4.37
CA LYS A 692 -5.71 17.59 -5.04
C LYS A 692 -4.56 16.61 -5.22
N LYS A 693 -4.20 15.85 -4.17
CA LYS A 693 -3.15 14.82 -4.24
C LYS A 693 -3.43 13.78 -5.32
N PHE A 694 -4.68 13.34 -5.41
CA PHE A 694 -5.13 12.37 -6.40
C PHE A 694 -5.02 12.91 -7.83
N VAL A 695 -5.57 14.11 -8.09
CA VAL A 695 -5.59 14.71 -9.44
C VAL A 695 -4.20 15.07 -9.92
N GLU A 696 -3.38 15.67 -9.08
CA GLU A 696 -2.00 16.03 -9.41
C GLU A 696 -1.17 14.80 -9.76
N ASN A 697 -1.27 13.74 -8.94
CA ASN A 697 -0.48 12.54 -9.21
C ASN A 697 -0.99 11.75 -10.42
N LEU A 698 -2.27 11.85 -10.81
CA LEU A 698 -2.74 11.25 -12.06
C LEU A 698 -2.06 11.85 -13.30
N LYS A 699 -1.63 13.13 -13.26
CA LYS A 699 -0.87 13.74 -14.36
C LYS A 699 0.46 13.04 -14.58
N PHE A 700 1.16 12.72 -13.49
CA PHE A 700 2.46 12.05 -13.55
C PHE A 700 2.36 10.54 -13.69
N SER A 701 1.44 9.92 -12.95
CA SER A 701 1.32 8.47 -12.93
C SER A 701 0.59 7.93 -14.15
N GLY A 702 -0.24 8.72 -14.84
CA GLY A 702 -1.02 8.29 -16.01
C GLY A 702 -2.45 7.87 -15.66
N LYS A 703 -3.39 8.08 -16.61
CA LYS A 703 -4.82 7.76 -16.43
C LYS A 703 -5.09 6.27 -16.58
N ARG A 704 -4.26 5.53 -17.33
CA ARG A 704 -4.39 4.09 -17.59
C ARG A 704 -5.75 3.70 -18.15
N LYS A 705 -6.15 4.34 -19.26
CA LYS A 705 -7.47 4.09 -19.87
C LYS A 705 -7.68 2.62 -20.26
N GLN A 706 -6.61 1.87 -20.53
CA GLN A 706 -6.67 0.44 -20.82
C GLN A 706 -7.19 -0.41 -19.64
N THR A 707 -7.15 0.11 -18.41
CA THR A 707 -7.72 -0.58 -17.24
C THR A 707 -9.20 -0.26 -17.04
N PHE A 708 -9.82 0.51 -17.95
CA PHE A 708 -11.21 0.91 -17.80
C PHE A 708 -12.13 -0.25 -18.21
N ILE A 709 -13.11 -0.50 -17.36
CA ILE A 709 -14.21 -1.44 -17.57
C ILE A 709 -15.28 -0.69 -18.34
N THR A 710 -15.40 -1.02 -19.63
CA THR A 710 -16.38 -0.42 -20.55
C THR A 710 -17.75 -1.09 -20.45
N ASP A 711 -17.79 -2.39 -20.16
CA ASP A 711 -19.02 -3.16 -19.97
C ASP A 711 -19.35 -3.35 -18.48
N PHE A 712 -20.17 -2.44 -17.96
CA PHE A 712 -20.61 -2.48 -16.58
C PHE A 712 -21.61 -3.63 -16.31
N GLU A 713 -22.40 -4.04 -17.30
CA GLU A 713 -23.35 -5.15 -17.16
C GLU A 713 -22.62 -6.48 -16.99
N MET A 714 -21.60 -6.73 -17.81
CA MET A 714 -20.72 -7.89 -17.64
C MET A 714 -20.03 -7.87 -16.27
N PHE A 715 -19.57 -6.70 -15.82
CA PHE A 715 -19.00 -6.57 -14.48
C PHE A 715 -20.02 -6.91 -13.39
N LYS A 716 -21.26 -6.41 -13.48
CA LYS A 716 -22.35 -6.78 -12.56
C LYS A 716 -22.57 -8.29 -12.56
N MET A 717 -22.61 -8.93 -13.73
CA MET A 717 -22.73 -10.38 -13.84
C MET A 717 -21.60 -11.12 -13.11
N LEU A 718 -20.35 -10.64 -13.20
CA LEU A 718 -19.21 -11.24 -12.49
C LEU A 718 -19.31 -11.15 -10.97
N THR A 719 -19.99 -10.11 -10.45
CA THR A 719 -20.20 -9.93 -9.01
C THR A 719 -21.36 -10.76 -8.43
N LEU A 720 -22.18 -11.42 -9.26
CA LEU A 720 -23.26 -12.29 -8.78
C LEU A 720 -22.70 -13.60 -8.22
N PRO A 721 -23.20 -14.10 -7.08
CA PRO A 721 -22.77 -15.39 -6.54
C PRO A 721 -23.26 -16.56 -7.40
N SER A 722 -22.66 -17.72 -7.14
CA SER A 722 -23.02 -19.01 -7.73
C SER A 722 -23.41 -20.03 -6.64
N THR A 723 -23.56 -21.30 -7.00
CA THR A 723 -23.61 -22.41 -6.03
C THR A 723 -22.20 -22.72 -5.52
N ARG A 724 -22.09 -23.51 -4.45
CA ARG A 724 -20.79 -23.92 -3.87
C ARG A 724 -19.81 -24.50 -4.90
N ASN A 725 -20.33 -25.22 -5.89
CA ASN A 725 -19.52 -25.88 -6.92
C ASN A 725 -19.51 -25.10 -8.24
N GLY A 726 -20.24 -23.98 -8.36
CA GLY A 726 -20.34 -23.19 -9.59
C GLY A 726 -21.39 -23.67 -10.60
N TYR A 727 -21.99 -24.85 -10.37
CA TYR A 727 -22.89 -25.53 -11.31
C TYR A 727 -24.24 -25.87 -10.67
N SER A 728 -25.26 -26.03 -11.52
CA SER A 728 -26.49 -26.75 -11.20
C SER A 728 -26.81 -27.74 -12.33
N THR A 729 -27.49 -28.83 -12.01
CA THR A 729 -27.88 -29.84 -12.99
C THR A 729 -29.25 -29.50 -13.56
N VAL A 730 -29.38 -29.55 -14.87
CA VAL A 730 -30.68 -29.42 -15.55
C VAL A 730 -31.49 -30.69 -15.29
N GLN A 731 -32.70 -30.52 -14.74
CA GLN A 731 -33.54 -31.62 -14.31
C GLN A 731 -33.99 -32.50 -15.49
N PRO A 732 -34.14 -33.83 -15.30
CA PRO A 732 -34.70 -34.73 -16.30
C PRO A 732 -36.04 -34.20 -16.83
N GLY A 733 -36.23 -34.15 -18.15
CA GLY A 733 -37.43 -33.59 -18.79
C GLY A 733 -37.38 -32.09 -19.10
N GLY A 734 -36.27 -31.40 -18.82
CA GLY A 734 -36.11 -29.98 -19.16
C GLY A 734 -36.85 -29.02 -18.22
N TYR A 735 -37.20 -29.47 -17.00
CA TYR A 735 -37.87 -28.67 -15.97
C TYR A 735 -36.95 -27.65 -15.27
N GLY A 736 -35.89 -27.22 -15.95
CA GLY A 736 -34.99 -26.18 -15.48
C GLY A 736 -33.98 -26.66 -14.45
N ILE A 737 -33.59 -25.76 -13.54
CA ILE A 737 -32.55 -25.97 -12.54
C ILE A 737 -33.02 -25.58 -11.14
N GLN A 738 -32.28 -26.00 -10.12
CA GLN A 738 -32.53 -25.62 -8.74
C GLN A 738 -31.29 -24.97 -8.12
N ILE A 739 -31.46 -23.82 -7.47
CA ILE A 739 -30.41 -23.08 -6.77
C ILE A 739 -30.94 -22.67 -5.39
N ASN A 740 -30.22 -23.01 -4.31
CA ASN A 740 -30.58 -22.61 -2.94
C ASN A 740 -32.05 -22.89 -2.59
N THR A 741 -32.57 -24.06 -2.95
CA THR A 741 -33.97 -24.50 -2.78
C THR A 741 -34.97 -23.92 -3.79
N ILE A 742 -34.63 -22.85 -4.53
CA ILE A 742 -35.52 -22.21 -5.50
C ILE A 742 -35.37 -22.88 -6.87
N LYS A 743 -36.49 -23.21 -7.51
CA LYS A 743 -36.54 -23.73 -8.90
C LYS A 743 -36.60 -22.56 -9.88
N TYR A 744 -35.86 -22.69 -10.99
CA TYR A 744 -35.79 -21.71 -12.07
C TYR A 744 -35.90 -22.38 -13.42
N TRP A 745 -36.60 -21.73 -14.34
CA TRP A 745 -36.86 -22.24 -15.68
C TRP A 745 -36.65 -21.16 -16.75
N ASP A 746 -36.33 -21.63 -17.95
CA ASP A 746 -36.32 -20.89 -19.22
C ASP A 746 -36.53 -21.89 -20.36
N GLU A 747 -37.09 -21.41 -21.48
CA GLU A 747 -37.38 -22.24 -22.65
C GLU A 747 -36.14 -22.92 -23.23
N SER A 748 -34.96 -22.32 -23.07
CA SER A 748 -33.67 -22.87 -23.53
C SER A 748 -33.36 -24.26 -22.95
N PHE A 749 -33.94 -24.63 -21.81
CA PHE A 749 -33.73 -25.95 -21.20
C PHE A 749 -34.54 -27.08 -21.86
N ARG A 750 -35.44 -26.77 -22.79
CA ARG A 750 -36.11 -27.78 -23.62
C ARG A 750 -35.15 -28.47 -24.60
N ASP A 751 -34.04 -27.81 -24.94
CA ASP A 751 -33.04 -28.41 -25.84
C ASP A 751 -32.44 -29.67 -25.18
N PRO A 752 -32.59 -30.85 -25.80
CA PRO A 752 -32.07 -32.11 -25.28
C PRO A 752 -30.58 -32.08 -24.96
N LYS A 753 -29.80 -31.19 -25.60
CA LYS A 753 -28.36 -31.07 -25.35
C LYS A 753 -28.02 -30.66 -23.91
N TYR A 754 -28.97 -30.08 -23.17
CA TYR A 754 -28.77 -29.61 -21.79
C TYR A 754 -29.34 -30.53 -20.72
N ILE A 755 -30.31 -31.38 -21.05
CA ILE A 755 -31.01 -32.25 -20.08
C ILE A 755 -30.02 -33.17 -19.38
N GLY A 756 -30.06 -33.19 -18.04
CA GLY A 756 -29.15 -34.00 -17.22
C GLY A 756 -27.71 -33.49 -17.13
N LYS A 757 -27.36 -32.41 -17.85
CA LYS A 757 -26.00 -31.82 -17.81
C LYS A 757 -25.87 -30.78 -16.70
N LYS A 758 -24.63 -30.61 -16.24
CA LYS A 758 -24.24 -29.54 -15.31
C LYS A 758 -23.98 -28.27 -16.10
N VAL A 759 -24.69 -27.20 -15.77
CA VAL A 759 -24.52 -25.86 -16.36
C VAL A 759 -24.01 -24.88 -15.31
N LYS A 760 -23.20 -23.90 -15.71
CA LYS A 760 -22.74 -22.85 -14.78
C LYS A 760 -23.91 -21.94 -14.43
N VAL A 761 -24.02 -21.54 -13.18
CA VAL A 761 -25.18 -20.76 -12.71
C VAL A 761 -24.78 -19.57 -11.87
N ARG A 762 -25.61 -18.54 -11.87
CA ARG A 762 -25.53 -17.38 -10.96
C ARG A 762 -26.94 -16.98 -10.51
N PHE A 763 -27.07 -16.27 -9.39
CA PHE A 763 -28.37 -15.78 -8.92
C PHE A 763 -28.27 -14.36 -8.35
N GLU A 764 -29.38 -13.62 -8.37
CA GLU A 764 -29.44 -12.24 -7.84
C GLU A 764 -29.72 -12.26 -6.32
N PRO A 765 -28.76 -11.82 -5.46
CA PRO A 765 -28.94 -11.88 -4.00
C PRO A 765 -30.02 -10.96 -3.47
N PHE A 766 -30.35 -9.89 -4.19
CA PHE A 766 -31.35 -8.90 -3.79
C PHE A 766 -32.73 -9.15 -4.43
N ASP A 767 -32.83 -10.17 -5.30
CA ASP A 767 -34.09 -10.63 -5.90
C ASP A 767 -33.97 -12.12 -6.25
N ILE A 768 -34.38 -12.98 -5.32
CA ILE A 768 -34.26 -14.44 -5.48
C ILE A 768 -35.18 -15.02 -6.57
N SER A 769 -36.05 -14.22 -7.18
CA SER A 769 -36.88 -14.65 -8.31
C SER A 769 -36.09 -14.80 -9.61
N VAL A 770 -34.87 -14.24 -9.68
CA VAL A 770 -34.02 -14.19 -10.86
C VAL A 770 -32.73 -15.01 -10.68
N ALA A 771 -32.43 -15.85 -11.66
CA ALA A 771 -31.15 -16.53 -11.79
C ALA A 771 -30.63 -16.45 -13.22
N TYR A 772 -29.42 -16.96 -13.45
CA TYR A 772 -28.78 -17.02 -14.75
C TYR A 772 -28.11 -18.38 -14.95
N ALA A 773 -28.21 -18.93 -16.15
CA ALA A 773 -27.45 -20.11 -16.57
C ALA A 773 -26.58 -19.79 -17.78
N PHE A 774 -25.39 -20.38 -17.85
CA PHE A 774 -24.49 -20.22 -18.97
C PHE A 774 -24.76 -21.31 -20.02
N LEU A 775 -25.33 -20.92 -21.16
CA LEU A 775 -25.79 -21.77 -22.26
C LEU A 775 -25.23 -21.22 -23.58
N ASP A 776 -24.70 -22.08 -24.44
CA ASP A 776 -24.12 -21.71 -25.76
C ASP A 776 -23.17 -20.49 -25.75
N ASN A 777 -22.33 -20.37 -24.71
CA ASN A 777 -21.40 -19.25 -24.47
C ASN A 777 -22.03 -17.90 -24.05
N TYR A 778 -23.30 -17.88 -23.64
CA TYR A 778 -23.97 -16.68 -23.14
C TYR A 778 -24.70 -16.94 -21.82
N TRP A 779 -24.92 -15.89 -21.03
CA TRP A 779 -25.73 -15.96 -19.82
C TRP A 779 -27.21 -15.77 -20.15
N VAL A 780 -28.00 -16.81 -20.00
CA VAL A 780 -29.46 -16.80 -20.16
C VAL A 780 -30.11 -16.50 -18.82
N LYS A 781 -31.03 -15.52 -18.79
CA LYS A 781 -31.79 -15.13 -17.61
C LYS A 781 -32.92 -16.13 -17.36
N LEU A 782 -32.96 -16.67 -16.15
CA LEU A 782 -33.96 -17.63 -15.70
C LEU A 782 -34.94 -16.97 -14.73
N ARG A 783 -36.16 -17.49 -14.69
CA ARG A 783 -37.20 -17.03 -13.76
C ARG A 783 -37.69 -18.19 -12.92
N SER A 784 -38.01 -17.91 -11.67
CA SER A 784 -38.67 -18.89 -10.81
C SER A 784 -40.14 -19.06 -11.19
N ASP A 785 -40.67 -20.27 -11.05
CA ASP A 785 -42.10 -20.55 -11.23
C ASP A 785 -42.96 -19.79 -10.21
N TYR A 786 -42.39 -19.42 -9.07
CA TYR A 786 -43.02 -18.61 -8.02
C TYR A 786 -42.63 -17.13 -8.11
N LYS A 787 -42.32 -16.62 -9.31
CA LYS A 787 -41.79 -15.26 -9.51
C LYS A 787 -42.63 -14.20 -8.80
N ASP A 788 -43.96 -14.26 -8.93
CA ASP A 788 -44.85 -13.23 -8.38
C ASP A 788 -44.76 -13.14 -6.85
N PHE A 789 -44.44 -14.25 -6.19
CA PHE A 789 -44.26 -14.29 -4.75
C PHE A 789 -42.84 -13.96 -4.29
N LEU A 790 -41.84 -14.36 -5.08
CA LEU A 790 -40.42 -14.24 -4.74
C LEU A 790 -39.80 -12.91 -5.16
N SER A 791 -40.46 -12.18 -6.07
CA SER A 791 -39.96 -10.92 -6.61
C SER A 791 -39.67 -9.90 -5.50
N GLY A 792 -38.42 -9.44 -5.43
CA GLY A 792 -37.96 -8.48 -4.43
C GLY A 792 -37.68 -9.05 -3.04
N ARG A 793 -37.76 -10.38 -2.85
CA ARG A 793 -37.26 -11.06 -1.64
C ARG A 793 -35.77 -11.33 -1.77
N THR A 794 -35.04 -11.21 -0.67
CA THR A 794 -33.57 -11.31 -0.67
C THR A 794 -33.06 -12.69 -0.26
N GLU A 795 -31.82 -13.00 -0.61
CA GLU A 795 -31.14 -14.22 -0.17
C GLU A 795 -31.08 -14.34 1.36
N LYS A 796 -31.00 -13.19 2.06
CA LYS A 796 -30.94 -13.14 3.53
C LYS A 796 -32.29 -13.47 4.14
N GLU A 797 -33.36 -12.88 3.61
CA GLU A 797 -34.73 -13.22 3.99
C GLU A 797 -35.01 -14.73 3.81
N ARG A 798 -34.60 -15.30 2.67
CA ARG A 798 -34.69 -16.75 2.41
C ARG A 798 -33.90 -17.58 3.41
N LYS A 799 -32.69 -17.13 3.82
CA LYS A 799 -31.87 -17.83 4.83
C LYS A 799 -32.57 -17.85 6.18
N ILE A 800 -33.18 -16.74 6.61
CA ILE A 800 -33.94 -16.66 7.86
C ILE A 800 -35.10 -17.64 7.82
N ALA A 801 -35.93 -17.58 6.78
CA ALA A 801 -37.05 -18.51 6.60
C ALA A 801 -36.62 -19.98 6.57
N SER A 802 -35.52 -20.29 5.85
CA SER A 802 -35.00 -21.66 5.76
C SER A 802 -34.45 -22.18 7.10
N LEU A 803 -33.81 -21.33 7.91
CA LEU A 803 -33.32 -21.71 9.23
C LEU A 803 -34.47 -22.02 10.19
N GLU A 804 -35.50 -21.17 10.19
CA GLU A 804 -36.70 -21.35 11.02
C GLU A 804 -37.44 -22.64 10.65
N LEU A 805 -37.67 -22.89 9.35
CA LEU A 805 -38.28 -24.14 8.88
C LEU A 805 -37.46 -25.37 9.25
N LYS A 806 -36.13 -25.32 9.13
CA LYS A 806 -35.25 -26.44 9.54
C LYS A 806 -35.31 -26.69 11.04
N GLN A 807 -35.39 -25.64 11.84
CA GLN A 807 -35.53 -25.76 13.29
C GLN A 807 -36.87 -26.39 13.66
N ARG A 808 -37.97 -25.98 13.02
CA ARG A 808 -39.31 -26.59 13.18
C ARG A 808 -39.32 -28.07 12.78
N ASN A 809 -38.76 -28.40 11.62
CA ASN A 809 -38.64 -29.78 11.16
C ASN A 809 -37.86 -30.63 12.18
N LYS A 810 -36.75 -30.10 12.72
CA LYS A 810 -35.96 -30.77 13.76
C LYS A 810 -36.75 -30.98 15.06
N LEU A 811 -37.51 -29.98 15.50
CA LEU A 811 -38.34 -30.08 16.72
C LEU A 811 -39.48 -31.10 16.55
N ASN A 812 -40.04 -31.21 15.34
CA ASN A 812 -41.14 -32.13 15.02
C ASN A 812 -40.66 -33.53 14.60
N GLY A 813 -39.35 -33.82 14.64
CA GLY A 813 -38.79 -35.11 14.21
C GLY A 813 -38.88 -35.38 12.70
N ILE A 814 -39.16 -34.36 11.89
CA ILE A 814 -39.31 -34.46 10.44
C ILE A 814 -37.94 -34.32 9.78
N ASN A 815 -37.48 -35.35 9.06
CA ASN A 815 -36.25 -35.32 8.26
C ASN A 815 -36.57 -35.06 6.78
N LYS A 816 -37.11 -33.88 6.48
CA LYS A 816 -37.44 -33.42 5.12
C LYS A 816 -36.63 -32.17 4.77
N ASP A 817 -36.09 -32.14 3.55
CA ASP A 817 -35.48 -30.93 2.99
C ASP A 817 -36.53 -29.86 2.71
N VAL A 818 -36.17 -28.61 3.00
CA VAL A 818 -37.03 -27.45 2.71
C VAL A 818 -37.12 -27.28 1.19
N THR A 819 -38.35 -27.21 0.67
CA THR A 819 -38.66 -26.95 -0.76
C THR A 819 -39.02 -25.48 -1.04
N THR A 820 -39.14 -25.09 -2.31
CA THR A 820 -39.61 -23.74 -2.68
C THR A 820 -41.02 -23.49 -2.16
N GLU A 821 -41.89 -24.49 -2.28
CA GLU A 821 -43.28 -24.42 -1.82
C GLU A 821 -43.37 -24.28 -0.30
N ASP A 822 -42.55 -25.03 0.46
CA ASP A 822 -42.48 -24.88 1.93
C ASP A 822 -42.10 -23.44 2.33
N LEU A 823 -41.19 -22.79 1.58
CA LEU A 823 -40.80 -21.39 1.82
C LEU A 823 -41.94 -20.40 1.51
N VAL A 824 -42.63 -20.58 0.39
CA VAL A 824 -43.77 -19.75 -0.01
C VAL A 824 -44.87 -19.84 1.03
N ASN A 825 -45.27 -21.06 1.40
CA ASN A 825 -46.28 -21.31 2.42
C ASN A 825 -45.89 -20.72 3.78
N PHE A 826 -44.61 -20.83 4.16
CA PHE A 826 -44.10 -20.20 5.38
C PHE A 826 -44.24 -18.68 5.35
N TRP A 827 -43.83 -18.03 4.26
CA TRP A 827 -43.95 -16.58 4.13
C TRP A 827 -45.40 -16.07 4.02
N GLU A 828 -46.35 -16.91 3.62
CA GLU A 828 -47.78 -16.58 3.66
C GLU A 828 -48.39 -16.73 5.05
N SER A 829 -47.86 -17.64 5.86
CA SER A 829 -48.25 -17.82 7.25
C SER A 829 -47.96 -16.59 8.11
N ASN A 830 -48.75 -16.39 9.18
CA ASN A 830 -48.55 -15.28 10.11
C ASN A 830 -47.17 -15.35 10.77
N ASP A 831 -46.78 -16.54 11.26
CA ASP A 831 -45.46 -16.79 11.83
C ASP A 831 -44.32 -16.37 10.90
N GLY A 832 -44.40 -16.72 9.62
CA GLY A 832 -43.33 -16.41 8.67
C GLY A 832 -43.30 -14.94 8.28
N LYS A 833 -44.45 -14.27 8.26
CA LYS A 833 -44.51 -12.80 8.14
C LYS A 833 -43.80 -12.16 9.32
N GLU A 834 -44.18 -12.50 10.55
CA GLU A 834 -43.56 -11.96 11.78
C GLU A 834 -42.05 -12.25 11.83
N ALA A 835 -41.64 -13.47 11.52
CA ALA A 835 -40.23 -13.89 11.57
C ALA A 835 -39.33 -13.16 10.55
N THR A 836 -39.90 -12.67 9.43
CA THR A 836 -39.13 -12.04 8.35
C THR A 836 -39.40 -10.55 8.18
N GLU A 837 -40.40 -10.00 8.86
CA GLU A 837 -40.87 -8.63 8.71
C GLU A 837 -39.75 -7.59 8.89
N LEU A 838 -38.98 -7.71 9.97
CA LEU A 838 -37.90 -6.77 10.24
C LEU A 838 -36.83 -6.77 9.14
N GLN A 839 -36.47 -7.94 8.62
CA GLN A 839 -35.52 -8.02 7.51
C GLN A 839 -36.12 -7.44 6.23
N ARG A 840 -37.41 -7.69 5.97
CA ARG A 840 -38.11 -7.15 4.80
C ARG A 840 -38.16 -5.63 4.80
N LYS A 841 -38.48 -5.01 5.94
CA LYS A 841 -38.43 -3.54 6.12
C LYS A 841 -37.03 -2.98 5.84
N LYS A 842 -35.98 -3.66 6.34
CA LYS A 842 -34.57 -3.30 6.06
C LYS A 842 -34.19 -3.42 4.59
N ASP A 843 -34.66 -4.47 3.92
CA ASP A 843 -34.39 -4.73 2.51
C ASP A 843 -35.09 -3.68 1.62
N GLN A 844 -36.33 -3.31 1.94
CA GLN A 844 -37.07 -2.23 1.27
C GLN A 844 -36.36 -0.88 1.40
N ALA A 845 -35.96 -0.49 2.62
CA ALA A 845 -35.20 0.73 2.85
C ALA A 845 -33.83 0.75 2.12
N SER A 846 -33.24 -0.42 1.86
CA SER A 846 -31.97 -0.54 1.15
C SER A 846 -32.11 -0.49 -0.38
N LYS A 847 -33.33 -0.65 -0.92
CA LYS A 847 -33.59 -0.81 -2.35
C LYS A 847 -33.16 0.41 -3.17
N ALA A 848 -33.41 1.62 -2.68
CA ALA A 848 -33.01 2.85 -3.36
C ALA A 848 -31.47 2.95 -3.51
N VAL A 849 -30.72 2.58 -2.46
CA VAL A 849 -29.25 2.56 -2.47
C VAL A 849 -28.73 1.51 -3.47
N ILE A 850 -29.31 0.31 -3.47
CA ILE A 850 -28.92 -0.79 -4.37
C ILE A 850 -29.16 -0.42 -5.84
N ASN A 851 -30.36 0.10 -6.17
CA ASN A 851 -30.72 0.46 -7.54
C ASN A 851 -29.81 1.57 -8.11
N SER A 852 -29.43 2.54 -7.26
CA SER A 852 -28.47 3.60 -7.63
C SER A 852 -27.11 3.03 -8.01
N ILE A 853 -26.60 2.06 -7.24
CA ILE A 853 -25.31 1.42 -7.51
C ILE A 853 -25.38 0.55 -8.77
N ASN A 854 -26.51 -0.11 -9.03
CA ASN A 854 -26.71 -0.94 -10.22
C ASN A 854 -26.95 -0.14 -11.51
N GLY A 855 -27.09 1.19 -11.42
CA GLY A 855 -27.35 2.07 -12.57
C GLY A 855 -28.80 2.04 -13.06
N GLU A 856 -29.72 1.53 -12.24
CA GLU A 856 -31.15 1.35 -12.60
C GLU A 856 -32.00 2.59 -12.31
N SER A 857 -31.38 3.68 -11.82
CA SER A 857 -31.99 4.99 -11.62
C SER A 857 -32.20 5.72 -12.95
N GLY A 858 -33.11 5.21 -13.77
CA GLY A 858 -33.39 5.72 -15.10
C GLY A 858 -34.84 5.57 -15.55
N ILE A 859 -35.83 5.72 -14.64
CA ILE A 859 -37.25 5.92 -15.00
C ILE A 859 -37.91 6.89 -14.00
N LYS A 860 -37.43 8.14 -13.92
CA LYS A 860 -38.20 9.28 -13.35
C LYS A 860 -37.93 10.63 -14.05
N GLU A 861 -37.24 10.65 -15.19
CA GLU A 861 -37.03 11.90 -15.96
C GLU A 861 -37.99 12.11 -17.13
N GLN A 862 -38.87 11.15 -17.47
CA GLN A 862 -39.85 11.32 -18.56
C GLN A 862 -41.25 11.82 -18.16
N ASN A 863 -41.55 11.99 -16.87
CA ASN A 863 -42.87 12.53 -16.44
C ASN A 863 -42.85 14.00 -16.00
N LYS A 864 -41.70 14.69 -16.01
CA LYS A 864 -41.66 16.14 -15.73
C LYS A 864 -42.28 17.01 -16.83
N SER A 865 -42.52 16.48 -18.04
CA SER A 865 -43.06 17.26 -19.16
C SER A 865 -44.57 17.11 -19.40
N LYS A 866 -45.29 16.30 -18.60
CA LYS A 866 -46.76 16.15 -18.72
C LYS A 866 -47.54 16.75 -17.55
N ASP A 867 -46.94 16.87 -16.36
CA ASP A 867 -47.61 17.47 -15.19
C ASP A 867 -47.46 19.01 -15.09
N GLN A 868 -46.76 19.66 -16.03
CA GLN A 868 -46.66 21.13 -16.09
C GLN A 868 -47.81 21.82 -16.87
N LYS A 869 -48.80 21.07 -17.38
CA LYS A 869 -49.96 21.65 -18.09
C LYS A 869 -51.32 21.43 -17.43
N GLN A 870 -51.38 20.88 -16.21
CA GLN A 870 -52.64 20.70 -15.48
C GLN A 870 -52.66 21.22 -14.04
N VAL A 871 -51.64 21.97 -13.59
CA VAL A 871 -51.61 22.57 -12.24
C VAL A 871 -51.67 24.11 -12.30
N GLU A 872 -52.48 24.65 -13.21
CA GLU A 872 -52.78 26.09 -13.26
C GLU A 872 -54.25 26.42 -12.96
N VAL A 873 -55.07 25.43 -12.62
CA VAL A 873 -56.45 25.67 -12.14
C VAL A 873 -56.70 24.82 -10.91
N GLN A 874 -56.41 25.43 -9.75
CA GLN A 874 -56.91 25.15 -8.38
C GLN A 874 -55.82 25.50 -7.36
N ARG A 875 -55.46 26.79 -7.34
CA ARG A 875 -55.00 27.44 -6.10
C ARG A 875 -56.23 27.95 -5.39
N GLU A 876 -56.78 27.14 -4.49
CA GLU A 876 -57.39 27.63 -3.26
C GLU A 876 -57.69 26.46 -2.32
N THR A 877 -57.22 26.60 -1.07
CA THR A 877 -57.46 25.79 0.13
C THR A 877 -56.62 24.52 0.37
N ALA A 878 -56.09 24.46 1.60
CA ALA A 878 -55.32 23.40 2.29
C ALA A 878 -53.83 23.19 1.92
N LYS A 879 -52.94 23.78 2.74
CA LYS A 879 -51.48 23.48 2.80
C LYS A 879 -51.22 22.13 3.49
N PRO A 880 -50.35 21.26 2.93
CA PRO A 880 -49.48 20.39 3.71
C PRO A 880 -48.07 21.02 3.80
N LYS A 881 -47.49 21.04 5.00
CA LYS A 881 -46.10 21.49 5.24
C LYS A 881 -45.12 20.46 4.64
N THR A 882 -44.35 20.87 3.63
CA THR A 882 -43.29 20.06 3.02
C THR A 882 -41.95 20.22 3.75
N ASN A 883 -41.19 19.12 3.80
CA ASN A 883 -39.96 18.88 4.59
C ASN A 883 -38.66 19.48 4.01
N ASP A 884 -38.70 20.26 2.93
CA ASP A 884 -37.49 20.75 2.26
C ASP A 884 -36.72 21.83 3.05
N ASN A 885 -37.39 22.57 3.92
CA ASN A 885 -36.73 23.57 4.78
C ASN A 885 -35.95 22.96 5.97
N PHE A 886 -36.20 21.69 6.31
CA PHE A 886 -35.55 21.04 7.44
C PHE A 886 -34.12 20.56 7.09
N LEU A 887 -33.93 20.01 5.88
CA LEU A 887 -32.63 19.56 5.39
C LEU A 887 -31.66 20.73 5.18
N ASN A 888 -32.11 21.82 4.56
CA ASN A 888 -31.27 23.02 4.38
C ASN A 888 -30.92 23.69 5.72
N GLY A 889 -31.80 23.63 6.73
CA GLY A 889 -31.52 24.16 8.06
C GLY A 889 -30.54 23.31 8.88
N ILE A 890 -30.55 21.98 8.72
CA ILE A 890 -29.60 21.07 9.38
C ILE A 890 -28.23 21.11 8.70
N LEU A 891 -28.19 21.11 7.36
CA LEU A 891 -26.95 21.15 6.60
C LEU A 891 -26.25 22.52 6.75
N SER A 892 -26.98 23.63 6.69
CA SER A 892 -26.36 24.97 6.85
C SER A 892 -25.85 25.25 8.27
N ASN A 893 -26.54 24.79 9.32
CA ASN A 893 -26.13 25.04 10.71
C ASN A 893 -25.06 24.06 11.23
N ASN A 894 -25.00 22.81 10.74
CA ASN A 894 -24.03 21.82 11.23
C ASN A 894 -22.78 21.66 10.34
N ILE A 895 -22.79 22.15 9.09
CA ILE A 895 -21.64 22.04 8.16
C ILE A 895 -20.79 23.31 8.13
N GLY A 896 -21.31 24.47 8.55
CA GLY A 896 -20.57 25.74 8.55
C GLY A 896 -19.32 25.80 9.46
N GLY A 897 -19.09 24.79 10.31
CA GLY A 897 -18.01 24.75 11.30
C GLY A 897 -16.75 23.97 10.92
N PHE A 898 -16.68 23.34 9.74
CA PHE A 898 -15.54 22.45 9.39
C PHE A 898 -14.19 23.15 9.15
N GLY A 899 -14.13 24.48 9.29
CA GLY A 899 -12.90 25.27 9.12
C GLY A 899 -12.19 25.59 10.43
N ARG A 900 -11.66 24.59 11.15
CA ARG A 900 -10.51 24.74 12.09
C ARG A 900 -10.09 23.37 12.64
N PHE A 901 -9.10 22.76 11.99
CA PHE A 901 -8.36 21.64 12.56
C PHE A 901 -7.28 22.21 13.48
N GLU A 902 -7.57 22.33 14.79
CA GLU A 902 -6.52 22.55 15.77
C GLU A 902 -5.89 21.21 16.19
N ASN A 903 -4.56 21.20 16.24
CA ASN A 903 -3.70 20.06 16.51
C ASN A 903 -3.99 19.45 17.89
N GLY A 904 -4.27 18.13 17.92
CA GLY A 904 -4.30 17.30 19.11
C GLY A 904 -3.48 16.03 18.92
#